data_AF-A0A931SYM6-F1
#
_entry.id   AF-A0A931SYM6-F1
#
_cell.length_a   1.000
_cell.length_b   1.000
_cell.length_c   1.000
_cell.angle_alpha   90.00
_cell.angle_beta   90.00
_cell.angle_gamma   90.00
#
_symmetry.space_group_name_H-M   'P 1'
#
loop_
_entity.id
_entity.type
_entity.pdbx_description
1 polymer ?
#
loop_
_entity_poly.entity_id
_entity_poly.type
_entity_poly.pdbx_seq_one_letter_code
_entity_poly.pdbx_strand_id
1 'polypeptide(L)'
;MTVPPRMDGTIDPEEWREATAVSGVVDCQGDHLVPRPTTFYLAWDAEHLYWACRAWVMPGYKPCIWSGRSPHTAGVGDDGPELHFQPLGKNVTAGRTESSYKFFVNCLGFTGDYMRCSVGQQFKNWLPSFKTAARLTEPGTAPRDGRWWECEVSASLEDFELGGPHRPGDRWRMMLGFNHMPGWCQARIPCNGGYFNPDGYSLGTLVENTPAVQVLMEDLPGPCDGQPAATFRIFNPRKDVARMDLLAEFGKDLQERASLLVEPGKTAELKIRHPGADTLDSGHLFYQVKEGDQELFRTFAYFKAGYPENWVKHSPPPKGSFPLTATFNPVRSNLFIQVDAYFLDRPEDAVEVPYAVRKEGIKGFITSGVIRHPHLSRFQELMNLPVLSEGSYEVEAFLVMKDGQKLGPQRTKFSKLNEAKAFAEWWDKDLGNIERVIPPFEPIRREGAEVDLWGRAYRLNALGLPDDIRSQNAPVLDGPARIVVGAGGAEKVISLAGRPAFTQTRPWRVDFEGKAKGAGLEFRSQGWIEQDGLLWLETTFMPAGNKPVRIDALRLEFPIRGDQAECLVCLGTGGNYAARTTTVIPPEKNGLLWTTLDTGRVGSMMAVGSFYPCVWIGSERRGLLWWADNDKGWVPHNDVPAHQVVRQGGQVVLRNNIIGQSFDLEQPRTLALSLMASPFRPLVKNWRMALGSWDGTFSGGESWGYKWRKDPKTGGIIEGWNWLTPPSKNPAEWGAIWSEYKKKADEKVRQEQPCNPCQARNWMFVHTSLPLVGYGWKSPDEKVSNYFGPEWGSSEAYPDTNIRYYLYLADRAFREGGLRTIYWDIFFPTLHSTIQNGMAYTLPDGGIQPGYAGWNTRRFLMRMYALMQDHGLTPGAQVSHATNDYLLVACGWMDAILDGEYHKLTDESAMDWVDGYPLDRMRSLSCPENWGVVISWMDHIHLMDEERRQRYARGLVEYVQLFDSWQGPSQGRPPLEVLGAQFVPFWRNPYIQCGDPDILTSLWLRQDYACRVMLSVFNSQPKETKGSVKLKLDLDALGLRPKLKWQEFIHLNGLDEKKQERFDFYEGTVELHDLSPHRGRQIGLARY
;
A
#
# COMPACT_ATOMS: atom_id res chain seq x y z
N MET A 1 -5.94 -18.91 33.49
CA MET A 1 -6.69 -18.25 34.57
C MET A 1 -7.71 -19.21 35.12
N THR A 2 -7.95 -19.18 36.43
CA THR A 2 -8.98 -19.99 37.08
C THR A 2 -10.39 -19.42 36.89
N VAL A 3 -10.50 -18.10 36.75
CA VAL A 3 -11.75 -17.37 36.49
C VAL A 3 -11.51 -16.39 35.34
N PRO A 4 -12.30 -16.43 34.26
CA PRO A 4 -12.22 -15.44 33.19
C PRO A 4 -12.51 -14.02 33.68
N PRO A 5 -11.80 -12.99 33.17
CA PRO A 5 -12.11 -11.60 33.46
C PRO A 5 -13.47 -11.18 32.87
N ARG A 6 -14.13 -10.25 33.55
CA ARG A 6 -15.36 -9.57 33.15
C ARG A 6 -14.96 -8.47 32.19
N MET A 7 -15.36 -8.61 30.93
CA MET A 7 -15.12 -7.58 29.91
C MET A 7 -15.99 -6.34 30.17
N ASP A 8 -15.62 -5.53 31.17
CA ASP A 8 -16.34 -4.31 31.57
C ASP A 8 -15.48 -3.03 31.46
N GLY A 9 -14.22 -3.19 31.06
CA GLY A 9 -13.25 -2.12 30.84
C GLY A 9 -12.44 -1.79 32.09
N THR A 10 -12.62 -2.53 33.19
CA THR A 10 -11.93 -2.31 34.46
C THR A 10 -10.80 -3.30 34.64
N ILE A 11 -9.58 -2.81 34.79
CA ILE A 11 -8.45 -3.68 35.16
C ILE A 11 -8.43 -3.81 36.69
N ASP A 12 -9.29 -4.67 37.22
CA ASP A 12 -9.37 -4.95 38.65
C ASP A 12 -8.15 -5.78 39.13
N PRO A 13 -7.45 -5.37 40.20
CA PRO A 13 -6.25 -6.06 40.66
C PRO A 13 -6.47 -7.50 41.12
N GLU A 14 -7.65 -7.86 41.63
CA GLU A 14 -7.97 -9.22 42.06
C GLU A 14 -8.36 -10.10 40.88
N GLU A 15 -9.08 -9.54 39.92
CA GLU A 15 -9.44 -10.21 38.67
C GLU A 15 -8.22 -10.54 37.82
N TRP A 16 -7.34 -9.56 37.61
CA TRP A 16 -6.15 -9.69 36.77
C TRP A 16 -4.90 -10.19 37.52
N ARG A 17 -5.01 -10.60 38.79
CA ARG A 17 -3.85 -11.06 39.59
C ARG A 17 -3.13 -12.28 39.00
N GLU A 18 -3.85 -13.13 38.24
CA GLU A 18 -3.30 -14.31 37.57
C GLU A 18 -2.64 -14.00 36.21
N ALA A 19 -2.69 -12.74 35.76
CA ALA A 19 -2.06 -12.32 34.52
C ALA A 19 -0.61 -11.90 34.74
N THR A 20 0.24 -12.19 33.76
CA THR A 20 1.56 -11.55 33.65
C THR A 20 1.36 -10.12 33.17
N ALA A 21 2.12 -9.17 33.71
CA ALA A 21 2.08 -7.79 33.25
C ALA A 21 3.47 -7.26 32.89
N VAL A 22 3.54 -6.58 31.75
CA VAL A 22 4.73 -5.87 31.26
C VAL A 22 4.39 -4.40 31.09
N SER A 23 5.12 -3.56 31.82
CA SER A 23 5.07 -2.10 31.68
C SER A 23 6.34 -1.58 31.03
N GLY A 24 6.27 -0.34 30.53
CA GLY A 24 7.40 0.35 29.93
C GLY A 24 7.47 0.07 28.43
N VAL A 25 7.07 1.08 27.66
CA VAL A 25 7.11 1.05 26.21
C VAL A 25 8.18 2.00 25.70
N VAL A 26 8.84 1.62 24.62
CA VAL A 26 9.89 2.37 23.94
C VAL A 26 9.36 2.96 22.64
N ASP A 27 9.84 4.14 22.25
CA ASP A 27 9.53 4.74 20.95
C ASP A 27 10.16 3.92 19.82
N CYS A 28 9.40 3.66 18.75
CA CYS A 28 9.86 2.80 17.66
C CYS A 28 11.02 3.34 16.82
N GLN A 29 11.30 4.65 16.85
CA GLN A 29 12.40 5.26 16.09
C GLN A 29 13.69 5.28 16.90
N GLY A 30 13.58 5.56 18.20
CA GLY A 30 14.72 5.71 19.10
C GLY A 30 15.04 4.49 19.98
N ASP A 31 14.10 3.55 20.15
CA ASP A 31 14.18 2.43 21.12
C ASP A 31 14.49 2.87 22.58
N HIS A 32 14.08 4.08 22.95
CA HIS A 32 14.14 4.59 24.32
C HIS A 32 12.75 4.60 24.96
N LEU A 33 12.67 4.36 26.27
CA LEU A 33 11.43 4.45 27.04
C LEU A 33 10.75 5.80 26.84
N VAL A 34 9.42 5.77 26.78
CA VAL A 34 8.59 6.98 26.64
C VAL A 34 7.99 7.37 28.00
N PRO A 35 7.78 8.68 28.25
CA PRO A 35 7.31 9.20 29.55
C PRO A 35 5.80 9.03 29.77
N ARG A 36 5.17 8.06 29.09
CA ARG A 36 3.72 7.80 29.13
C ARG A 36 3.52 6.37 29.61
N PRO A 37 3.40 6.15 30.93
CA PRO A 37 3.22 4.81 31.50
C PRO A 37 2.16 4.02 30.75
N THR A 38 2.54 2.85 30.26
CA THR A 38 1.69 1.93 29.51
C THR A 38 2.02 0.53 29.97
N THR A 39 1.00 -0.21 30.40
CA THR A 39 1.09 -1.56 30.95
C THR A 39 0.17 -2.48 30.18
N PHE A 40 0.69 -3.62 29.74
CA PHE A 40 -0.10 -4.71 29.17
C PHE A 40 -0.18 -5.87 30.15
N TYR A 41 -1.39 -6.41 30.31
CA TYR A 41 -1.69 -7.61 31.09
C TYR A 41 -2.04 -8.73 30.12
N LEU A 42 -1.50 -9.93 30.33
CA LEU A 42 -1.69 -11.09 29.47
C LEU A 42 -2.11 -12.31 30.30
N ALA A 43 -3.18 -12.95 29.88
CA ALA A 43 -3.71 -14.15 30.52
C ALA A 43 -4.37 -15.06 29.49
N TRP A 44 -4.69 -16.29 29.87
CA TRP A 44 -5.28 -17.27 28.95
C TRP A 44 -6.12 -18.31 29.70
N ASP A 45 -7.04 -18.97 29.00
CA ASP A 45 -7.62 -20.26 29.36
C ASP A 45 -7.70 -21.18 28.13
N ALA A 46 -8.30 -22.36 28.24
CA ALA A 46 -8.34 -23.32 27.14
C ALA A 46 -9.00 -22.76 25.85
N GLU A 47 -9.92 -21.81 25.96
CA GLU A 47 -10.73 -21.29 24.85
C GLU A 47 -10.37 -19.87 24.44
N HIS A 48 -9.69 -19.11 25.30
CA HIS A 48 -9.44 -17.69 25.07
C HIS A 48 -8.02 -17.25 25.46
N LEU A 49 -7.52 -16.29 24.68
CA LEU A 49 -6.45 -15.39 25.09
C LEU A 49 -7.08 -14.09 25.59
N TYR A 50 -6.66 -13.65 26.79
CA TYR A 50 -7.09 -12.40 27.40
C TYR A 50 -5.93 -11.43 27.41
N TRP A 51 -6.19 -10.19 27.05
CA TRP A 51 -5.25 -9.12 27.28
C TRP A 51 -5.95 -7.85 27.74
N ALA A 52 -5.25 -7.06 28.52
CA ALA A 52 -5.70 -5.74 28.91
C ALA A 52 -4.57 -4.73 28.77
N CYS A 53 -4.93 -3.47 28.57
CA CYS A 53 -3.99 -2.36 28.45
C CYS A 53 -4.43 -1.23 29.37
N ARG A 54 -3.50 -0.76 30.19
CA ARG A 54 -3.63 0.48 30.97
C ARG A 54 -2.64 1.50 30.43
N ALA A 55 -3.11 2.66 30.00
CA ALA A 55 -2.26 3.73 29.47
C ALA A 55 -2.54 5.07 30.16
N TRP A 56 -1.48 5.81 30.48
CA TRP A 56 -1.57 7.13 31.11
C TRP A 56 -2.07 8.18 30.11
N VAL A 57 -3.14 8.86 30.50
CA VAL A 57 -3.74 9.97 29.75
C VAL A 57 -3.51 11.26 30.55
N MET A 58 -2.92 12.25 29.90
CA MET A 58 -2.59 13.52 30.54
C MET A 58 -3.84 14.31 30.98
N PRO A 59 -3.73 15.17 32.00
CA PRO A 59 -4.85 15.92 32.53
C PRO A 59 -5.60 16.74 31.47
N GLY A 60 -6.94 16.65 31.48
CA GLY A 60 -7.80 17.41 30.56
C GLY A 60 -7.71 17.02 29.08
N TYR A 61 -6.98 15.95 28.74
CA TYR A 61 -6.88 15.45 27.37
C TYR A 61 -7.98 14.44 27.07
N LYS A 62 -8.58 14.58 25.88
CA LYS A 62 -9.50 13.60 25.30
C LYS A 62 -8.78 12.91 24.14
N PRO A 63 -8.69 11.56 24.12
CA PRO A 63 -7.98 10.82 23.09
C PRO A 63 -8.39 11.21 21.66
N CYS A 64 -7.40 11.37 20.80
CA CYS A 64 -7.55 11.63 19.38
C CYS A 64 -7.92 10.35 18.63
N ILE A 65 -9.04 10.41 17.89
CA ILE A 65 -9.57 9.30 17.10
C ILE A 65 -9.76 9.81 15.66
N TRP A 66 -8.67 9.83 14.90
CA TRP A 66 -8.64 10.38 13.54
C TRP A 66 -9.04 9.36 12.48
N SER A 67 -8.66 8.09 12.65
CA SER A 67 -8.93 6.99 11.73
C SER A 67 -10.42 6.64 11.71
N GLY A 68 -11.02 6.34 12.87
CA GLY A 68 -12.44 6.02 12.87
C GLY A 68 -13.10 5.80 14.23
N ARG A 69 -14.38 6.18 14.33
CA ARG A 69 -15.20 6.16 15.57
C ARG A 69 -16.32 5.12 15.50
N SER A 70 -16.11 4.06 14.73
CA SER A 70 -17.06 2.95 14.56
C SER A 70 -16.31 1.60 14.54
N PRO A 71 -17.00 0.47 14.74
CA PRO A 71 -16.38 -0.85 14.62
C PRO A 71 -15.65 -1.02 13.28
N HIS A 72 -14.53 -1.75 13.30
CA HIS A 72 -13.67 -2.06 12.16
C HIS A 72 -12.88 -0.87 11.55
N THR A 73 -12.93 0.32 12.16
CA THR A 73 -12.31 1.54 11.60
C THR A 73 -11.10 2.07 12.37
N ALA A 74 -10.74 1.44 13.48
CA ALA A 74 -9.53 1.80 14.22
C ALA A 74 -8.28 1.59 13.35
N GLY A 75 -7.29 2.45 13.51
CA GLY A 75 -6.05 2.40 12.77
C GLY A 75 -4.93 3.22 13.42
N VAL A 76 -3.78 3.27 12.75
CA VAL A 76 -2.54 3.85 13.29
C VAL A 76 -2.64 5.33 13.69
N GLY A 77 -3.61 6.06 13.13
CA GLY A 77 -3.86 7.47 13.46
C GLY A 77 -4.70 7.67 14.73
N ASP A 78 -5.08 6.63 15.46
CA ASP A 78 -5.84 6.76 16.70
C ASP A 78 -4.92 6.61 17.92
N ASP A 79 -5.25 7.29 19.02
CA ASP A 79 -4.76 6.86 20.34
C ASP A 79 -5.30 5.47 20.64
N GLY A 80 -4.40 4.53 20.98
CA GLY A 80 -4.78 3.19 21.41
C GLY A 80 -3.76 2.11 21.06
N PRO A 81 -4.01 0.86 21.49
CA PRO A 81 -3.16 -0.29 21.16
C PRO A 81 -3.00 -0.58 19.66
N GLU A 82 -1.75 -0.85 19.26
CA GLU A 82 -1.37 -1.46 17.99
C GLU A 82 -0.67 -2.78 18.28
N LEU A 83 -1.24 -3.89 17.81
CA LEU A 83 -0.96 -5.20 18.36
C LEU A 83 -0.60 -6.21 17.27
N HIS A 84 0.39 -7.06 17.57
CA HIS A 84 0.73 -8.22 16.75
C HIS A 84 0.88 -9.48 17.59
N PHE A 85 0.27 -10.56 17.11
CA PHE A 85 0.28 -11.86 17.77
C PHE A 85 0.64 -12.95 16.76
N GLN A 86 1.64 -13.77 17.04
CA GLN A 86 1.98 -14.96 16.26
C GLN A 86 1.85 -16.20 17.16
N PRO A 87 0.86 -17.07 16.94
CA PRO A 87 0.79 -18.33 17.64
C PRO A 87 1.85 -19.31 17.11
N LEU A 88 2.50 -20.02 18.02
CA LEU A 88 3.50 -21.06 17.73
C LEU A 88 3.15 -22.41 18.41
N GLY A 89 1.90 -22.53 18.86
CA GLY A 89 1.39 -23.73 19.55
C GLY A 89 1.10 -24.89 18.61
N LYS A 90 0.79 -26.06 19.18
CA LYS A 90 0.51 -27.28 18.38
C LYS A 90 -0.77 -27.22 17.55
N ASN A 91 -1.71 -26.36 17.94
CA ASN A 91 -3.01 -26.21 17.29
C ASN A 91 -3.03 -25.09 16.23
N VAL A 92 -1.87 -24.56 15.85
CA VAL A 92 -1.78 -23.66 14.69
C VAL A 92 -2.08 -24.47 13.43
N THR A 93 -3.06 -24.02 12.66
CA THR A 93 -3.51 -24.70 11.45
C THR A 93 -2.39 -24.79 10.41
N ALA A 94 -2.32 -25.90 9.67
CA ALA A 94 -1.36 -26.06 8.58
C ALA A 94 -1.49 -24.91 7.56
N GLY A 95 -0.36 -24.29 7.18
CA GLY A 95 -0.35 -23.08 6.33
C GLY A 95 -0.49 -21.75 7.09
N ARG A 96 -0.61 -21.78 8.43
CA ARG A 96 -0.60 -20.59 9.31
C ARG A 96 0.59 -20.53 10.26
N THR A 97 1.49 -21.51 10.20
CA THR A 97 2.64 -21.65 11.11
C THR A 97 3.62 -20.47 11.05
N GLU A 98 3.63 -19.72 9.95
CA GLU A 98 4.47 -18.54 9.75
C GLU A 98 3.66 -17.24 9.77
N SER A 99 2.35 -17.31 10.01
CA SER A 99 1.47 -16.15 10.00
C SER A 99 1.47 -15.42 11.35
N SER A 100 1.52 -14.09 11.31
CA SER A 100 1.22 -13.22 12.46
C SER A 100 -0.04 -12.40 12.20
N TYR A 101 -0.72 -11.99 13.26
CA TYR A 101 -2.01 -11.31 13.22
C TYR A 101 -1.87 -9.91 13.81
N LYS A 102 -2.08 -8.89 12.97
CA LYS A 102 -2.01 -7.46 13.28
C LYS A 102 -3.39 -6.84 13.37
N PHE A 103 -3.63 -6.06 14.41
CA PHE A 103 -4.87 -5.29 14.55
C PHE A 103 -4.67 -4.09 15.49
N PHE A 104 -5.66 -3.19 15.47
CA PHE A 104 -5.72 -2.03 16.34
C PHE A 104 -6.93 -2.10 17.26
N VAL A 105 -6.81 -1.50 18.44
CA VAL A 105 -7.94 -1.13 19.30
C VAL A 105 -7.76 0.33 19.64
N ASN A 106 -8.71 1.20 19.32
CA ASN A 106 -8.58 2.61 19.68
C ASN A 106 -9.14 2.92 21.06
N CYS A 107 -8.92 4.13 21.56
CA CYS A 107 -9.36 4.55 22.90
C CYS A 107 -10.89 4.58 23.10
N LEU A 108 -11.70 4.38 22.06
CA LEU A 108 -13.14 4.16 22.18
C LEU A 108 -13.52 2.67 22.30
N GLY A 109 -12.54 1.76 22.25
CA GLY A 109 -12.74 0.32 22.29
C GLY A 109 -13.06 -0.32 20.94
N PHE A 110 -13.08 0.46 19.85
CA PHE A 110 -13.31 -0.08 18.52
C PHE A 110 -12.05 -0.75 17.99
N THR A 111 -12.22 -1.90 17.34
CA THR A 111 -11.14 -2.64 16.70
C THR A 111 -11.07 -2.32 15.21
N GLY A 112 -9.94 -2.55 14.54
CA GLY A 112 -9.79 -2.22 13.12
C GLY A 112 -8.44 -2.56 12.52
N ASP A 113 -8.32 -2.28 11.21
CA ASP A 113 -7.15 -2.56 10.36
C ASP A 113 -6.59 -3.98 10.53
N TYR A 114 -7.49 -4.97 10.50
CA TYR A 114 -7.14 -6.37 10.65
C TYR A 114 -6.30 -6.87 9.50
N MET A 115 -5.25 -7.59 9.84
CA MET A 115 -4.32 -8.13 8.88
C MET A 115 -3.69 -9.41 9.39
N ARG A 116 -3.65 -10.42 8.53
CA ARG A 116 -2.75 -11.55 8.69
C ARG A 116 -1.50 -11.30 7.83
N CYS A 117 -0.34 -11.22 8.45
CA CYS A 117 0.96 -11.13 7.77
C CYS A 117 1.51 -12.54 7.59
N SER A 118 1.85 -12.91 6.36
CA SER A 118 2.62 -14.13 6.04
C SER A 118 3.74 -13.75 5.07
N VAL A 119 4.74 -14.62 4.91
CA VAL A 119 5.88 -14.46 3.99
C VAL A 119 5.48 -13.73 2.69
N GLY A 120 5.99 -12.50 2.50
CA GLY A 120 5.78 -11.72 1.28
C GLY A 120 4.43 -11.00 1.12
N GLN A 121 3.47 -11.18 2.04
CA GLN A 121 2.09 -10.76 1.82
C GLN A 121 1.30 -10.40 3.08
N GLN A 122 0.54 -9.32 2.96
CA GLN A 122 -0.53 -8.98 3.89
C GLN A 122 -1.87 -9.45 3.37
N PHE A 123 -2.60 -10.17 4.20
CA PHE A 123 -3.95 -10.63 3.92
C PHE A 123 -4.93 -9.83 4.76
N LYS A 124 -5.83 -9.09 4.09
CA LYS A 124 -6.85 -8.26 4.75
C LYS A 124 -8.21 -8.95 4.85
N ASN A 125 -8.22 -10.28 4.69
CA ASN A 125 -9.39 -11.14 4.72
C ASN A 125 -9.64 -11.80 6.10
N TRP A 126 -8.79 -11.49 7.08
CA TRP A 126 -8.98 -11.89 8.47
C TRP A 126 -9.90 -10.88 9.18
N LEU A 127 -11.04 -11.35 9.71
CA LEU A 127 -12.07 -10.53 10.35
C LEU A 127 -12.40 -11.09 11.74
N PRO A 128 -11.57 -10.82 12.76
CA PRO A 128 -11.82 -11.30 14.11
C PRO A 128 -13.05 -10.62 14.73
N SER A 129 -13.64 -11.29 15.72
CA SER A 129 -14.81 -10.86 16.49
C SER A 129 -14.49 -10.72 17.97
N PHE A 130 -13.39 -10.02 18.28
CA PHE A 130 -12.95 -9.76 19.64
C PHE A 130 -14.06 -9.13 20.50
N LYS A 131 -14.17 -9.58 21.76
CA LYS A 131 -14.96 -8.88 22.78
C LYS A 131 -14.07 -7.82 23.40
N THR A 132 -14.48 -6.56 23.34
CA THR A 132 -13.72 -5.43 23.87
C THR A 132 -14.56 -4.60 24.84
N ALA A 133 -13.93 -4.05 25.86
CA ALA A 133 -14.51 -3.05 26.75
C ALA A 133 -13.42 -2.04 27.12
N ALA A 134 -13.70 -0.74 26.97
CA ALA A 134 -12.73 0.32 27.26
C ALA A 134 -13.38 1.46 28.05
N ARG A 135 -12.59 2.09 28.93
CA ARG A 135 -13.03 3.23 29.73
C ARG A 135 -11.88 4.19 30.02
N LEU A 136 -12.25 5.38 30.52
CA LEU A 136 -11.31 6.37 31.03
C LEU A 136 -11.67 6.65 32.49
N THR A 137 -10.77 6.39 33.43
CA THR A 137 -11.01 6.55 34.88
C THR A 137 -11.20 8.02 35.27
N GLU A 138 -11.62 8.33 36.50
CA GLU A 138 -11.79 9.73 36.94
C GLU A 138 -10.47 10.53 36.97
N PRO A 139 -10.49 11.87 36.78
CA PRO A 139 -9.31 12.73 36.95
C PRO A 139 -8.59 12.53 38.29
N GLY A 140 -7.26 12.51 38.27
CA GLY A 140 -6.43 12.35 39.47
C GLY A 140 -6.17 10.90 39.90
N THR A 141 -6.75 9.92 39.21
CA THR A 141 -6.52 8.49 39.50
C THR A 141 -5.19 7.96 38.95
N ALA A 142 -4.53 8.71 38.05
CA ALA A 142 -3.19 8.41 37.54
C ALA A 142 -2.19 9.51 37.97
N PRO A 143 -0.86 9.26 37.91
CA PRO A 143 0.14 10.26 38.31
C PRO A 143 0.00 11.59 37.57
N ARG A 144 0.53 12.66 38.17
CA ARG A 144 0.49 14.04 37.64
C ARG A 144 -0.94 14.51 37.32
N ASP A 145 -1.90 14.18 38.19
CA ASP A 145 -3.34 14.49 38.06
C ASP A 145 -4.01 13.91 36.80
N GLY A 146 -3.38 12.92 36.17
CA GLY A 146 -3.84 12.29 34.94
C GLY A 146 -5.01 11.32 35.15
N ARG A 147 -5.33 10.59 34.08
CA ARG A 147 -6.34 9.53 34.04
C ARG A 147 -5.71 8.24 33.50
N TRP A 148 -6.28 7.09 33.86
CA TRP A 148 -5.98 5.83 33.20
C TRP A 148 -7.00 5.58 32.11
N TRP A 149 -6.53 5.35 30.89
CA TRP A 149 -7.31 4.63 29.91
C TRP A 149 -7.11 3.14 30.14
N GLU A 150 -8.20 2.39 30.23
CA GLU A 150 -8.21 0.96 30.45
C GLU A 150 -9.00 0.28 29.35
N CYS A 151 -8.49 -0.84 28.87
CA CYS A 151 -9.16 -1.67 27.89
C CYS A 151 -8.91 -3.13 28.19
N GLU A 152 -9.96 -3.93 28.08
CA GLU A 152 -9.93 -5.38 28.21
C GLU A 152 -10.42 -6.01 26.92
N VAL A 153 -9.75 -7.09 26.52
CA VAL A 153 -10.07 -7.84 25.32
C VAL A 153 -10.00 -9.34 25.59
N SER A 154 -11.02 -10.02 25.07
CA SER A 154 -11.07 -11.48 25.00
C SER A 154 -11.07 -11.90 23.53
N ALA A 155 -10.10 -12.73 23.17
CA ALA A 155 -9.94 -13.33 21.85
C ALA A 155 -10.13 -14.84 21.94
N SER A 156 -11.02 -15.37 21.12
CA SER A 156 -11.31 -16.81 21.00
C SER A 156 -10.26 -17.54 20.14
N LEU A 157 -10.33 -18.86 20.12
CA LEU A 157 -9.52 -19.70 19.22
C LEU A 157 -9.74 -19.36 17.73
N GLU A 158 -11.00 -19.07 17.36
CA GLU A 158 -11.37 -18.73 15.97
C GLU A 158 -10.76 -17.40 15.53
N ASP A 159 -10.63 -16.44 16.45
CA ASP A 159 -10.02 -15.13 16.16
C ASP A 159 -8.57 -15.27 15.70
N PHE A 160 -7.86 -16.33 16.06
CA PHE A 160 -6.49 -16.60 15.59
C PHE A 160 -6.38 -17.81 14.64
N GLU A 161 -7.52 -18.26 14.08
CA GLU A 161 -7.63 -19.38 13.15
C GLU A 161 -7.00 -20.69 13.68
N LEU A 162 -7.12 -20.95 14.99
CA LEU A 162 -6.56 -22.13 15.64
C LEU A 162 -7.49 -23.35 15.47
N GLY A 163 -6.89 -24.52 15.25
CA GLY A 163 -7.61 -25.79 15.08
C GLY A 163 -8.00 -26.50 16.39
N GLY A 164 -7.72 -25.90 17.55
CA GLY A 164 -7.98 -26.51 18.85
C GLY A 164 -7.56 -25.62 20.04
N PRO A 165 -7.86 -26.04 21.28
CA PRO A 165 -7.72 -25.22 22.49
C PRO A 165 -6.26 -24.91 22.85
N HIS A 166 -6.04 -23.80 23.56
CA HIS A 166 -4.74 -23.49 24.13
C HIS A 166 -4.31 -24.53 25.18
N ARG A 167 -3.01 -24.73 25.34
CA ARG A 167 -2.44 -25.68 26.31
C ARG A 167 -1.16 -25.13 26.95
N PRO A 168 -0.79 -25.61 28.15
CA PRO A 168 0.50 -25.30 28.75
C PRO A 168 1.65 -25.69 27.81
N GLY A 169 2.63 -24.80 27.66
CA GLY A 169 3.76 -24.95 26.75
C GLY A 169 3.52 -24.42 25.34
N ASP A 170 2.29 -24.06 24.96
CA ASP A 170 2.07 -23.30 23.72
C ASP A 170 2.80 -21.95 23.81
N ARG A 171 3.42 -21.55 22.71
CA ARG A 171 4.21 -20.32 22.63
C ARG A 171 3.56 -19.30 21.72
N TRP A 172 3.83 -18.04 22.00
CA TRP A 172 3.33 -16.91 21.23
C TRP A 172 4.42 -15.86 21.11
N ARG A 173 4.63 -15.33 19.91
CA ARG A 173 5.37 -14.08 19.77
C ARG A 173 4.40 -12.91 19.78
N MET A 174 4.72 -11.86 20.52
CA MET A 174 3.85 -10.71 20.72
C MET A 174 4.64 -9.42 20.60
N MET A 175 4.08 -8.48 19.86
CA MET A 175 4.47 -7.07 19.92
C MET A 175 3.24 -6.29 20.40
N LEU A 176 3.43 -5.61 21.52
CA LEU A 176 2.39 -4.86 22.22
C LEU A 176 2.73 -3.38 22.12
N GLY A 177 2.03 -2.69 21.22
CA GLY A 177 2.21 -1.28 20.93
C GLY A 177 1.07 -0.41 21.45
N PHE A 178 1.36 0.87 21.64
CA PHE A 178 0.38 1.91 21.90
C PHE A 178 0.78 3.18 21.13
N ASN A 179 -0.14 3.69 20.32
CA ASN A 179 0.03 4.96 19.62
C ASN A 179 -0.45 6.09 20.51
N HIS A 180 0.44 7.06 20.78
CA HIS A 180 0.19 8.20 21.63
C HIS A 180 0.12 9.50 20.81
N MET A 181 -0.92 10.29 21.04
CA MET A 181 -1.18 11.61 20.45
C MET A 181 -1.29 12.68 21.56
N PRO A 182 -1.30 14.00 21.26
CA PRO A 182 -1.18 14.69 19.97
C PRO A 182 0.25 14.78 19.42
N GLY A 183 1.27 14.62 20.27
CA GLY A 183 2.65 14.43 19.80
C GLY A 183 2.82 13.00 19.34
N TRP A 184 2.88 12.77 18.02
CA TRP A 184 3.03 11.43 17.42
C TRP A 184 4.17 10.66 18.10
N CYS A 185 3.79 9.57 18.77
CA CYS A 185 4.71 8.62 19.39
C CYS A 185 4.12 7.21 19.24
N GLN A 186 4.71 6.43 18.33
CA GLN A 186 4.37 5.02 18.14
C GLN A 186 5.28 4.20 19.06
N ALA A 187 4.74 3.79 20.21
CA ALA A 187 5.50 3.12 21.25
C ALA A 187 5.16 1.63 21.34
N ARG A 188 6.10 0.79 21.77
CA ARG A 188 5.90 -0.65 21.96
C ARG A 188 6.72 -1.20 23.12
N ILE A 189 6.35 -2.37 23.65
CA ILE A 189 7.28 -3.10 24.51
C ILE A 189 8.61 -3.35 23.76
N PRO A 190 9.77 -3.35 24.45
CA PRO A 190 11.05 -3.58 23.81
C PRO A 190 11.09 -4.90 23.01
N CYS A 191 11.48 -4.83 21.73
CA CYS A 191 11.69 -6.03 20.91
C CYS A 191 12.74 -5.78 19.81
N ASN A 192 13.34 -6.85 19.27
CA ASN A 192 14.45 -6.80 18.31
C ASN A 192 13.90 -6.85 16.87
N GLY A 193 13.15 -5.83 16.45
CA GLY A 193 12.57 -5.78 15.11
C GLY A 193 11.46 -4.75 14.96
N GLY A 194 11.09 -4.44 13.72
CA GLY A 194 9.98 -3.53 13.41
C GLY A 194 8.60 -4.20 13.53
N TYR A 195 7.54 -3.39 13.42
CA TYR A 195 6.16 -3.84 13.56
C TYR A 195 5.75 -4.96 12.61
N PHE A 196 6.43 -5.22 11.50
CA PHE A 196 6.05 -6.27 10.54
C PHE A 196 7.01 -7.47 10.49
N ASN A 197 7.99 -7.53 11.39
CA ASN A 197 8.91 -8.67 11.49
C ASN A 197 8.66 -9.44 12.80
N PRO A 198 7.86 -10.52 12.76
CA PRO A 198 7.52 -11.27 13.97
C PRO A 198 8.69 -12.04 14.57
N ASP A 199 9.79 -12.28 13.84
CA ASP A 199 10.96 -12.98 14.37
C ASP A 199 11.64 -12.22 15.52
N GLY A 200 11.48 -10.89 15.52
CA GLY A 200 12.03 -9.99 16.54
C GLY A 200 11.16 -9.77 17.78
N TYR A 201 9.92 -10.23 17.78
CA TYR A 201 8.95 -9.98 18.84
C TYR A 201 9.27 -10.73 20.15
N SER A 202 8.73 -10.24 21.26
CA SER A 202 8.86 -10.89 22.56
C SER A 202 8.17 -12.26 22.56
N LEU A 203 8.80 -13.27 23.16
CA LEU A 203 8.27 -14.64 23.22
C LEU A 203 7.62 -14.91 24.59
N GLY A 204 6.33 -15.26 24.57
CA GLY A 204 5.58 -15.75 25.72
C GLY A 204 5.32 -17.25 25.64
N THR A 205 5.24 -17.91 26.81
CA THR A 205 4.82 -19.32 26.93
C THR A 205 3.63 -19.41 27.85
N LEU A 206 2.58 -20.10 27.42
CA LEU A 206 1.39 -20.35 28.23
C LEU A 206 1.74 -21.34 29.36
N VAL A 207 1.47 -20.98 30.60
CA VAL A 207 1.77 -21.79 31.79
C VAL A 207 0.55 -21.94 32.69
N GLU A 208 0.53 -23.00 33.49
CA GLU A 208 -0.46 -23.27 34.53
C GLU A 208 0.24 -23.48 35.87
N ASN A 209 -0.47 -23.25 36.98
CA ASN A 209 0.05 -23.47 38.34
C ASN A 209 1.43 -22.83 38.59
N THR A 210 1.69 -21.69 37.96
CA THR A 210 2.97 -20.96 37.99
C THR A 210 2.70 -19.55 38.52
N PRO A 211 3.57 -18.94 39.33
CA PRO A 211 3.33 -17.62 39.89
C PRO A 211 3.26 -16.58 38.78
N ALA A 212 2.23 -15.74 38.80
CA ALA A 212 2.04 -14.68 37.81
C ALA A 212 2.89 -13.48 38.21
N VAL A 213 3.73 -13.01 37.29
CA VAL A 213 4.67 -11.90 37.53
C VAL A 213 4.19 -10.64 36.81
N GLN A 214 4.02 -9.56 37.57
CA GLN A 214 3.65 -8.25 37.06
C GLN A 214 4.77 -7.26 37.36
N VAL A 215 5.38 -6.70 36.31
CA VAL A 215 6.40 -5.65 36.42
C VAL A 215 5.81 -4.34 35.93
N LEU A 216 5.53 -3.44 36.85
CA LEU A 216 4.77 -2.20 36.64
C LEU A 216 5.67 -0.97 36.74
N MET A 217 5.61 -0.07 35.76
CA MET A 217 6.30 1.23 35.72
C MET A 217 5.24 2.34 35.62
N GLU A 218 4.24 2.27 36.50
CA GLU A 218 3.07 3.16 36.49
C GLU A 218 3.27 4.45 37.29
N ASP A 219 4.31 4.52 38.14
CA ASP A 219 4.60 5.66 39.00
C ASP A 219 5.44 6.74 38.28
N LEU A 220 5.15 8.02 38.57
CA LEU A 220 5.99 9.16 38.17
C LEU A 220 6.37 10.02 39.40
N PRO A 221 7.58 10.61 39.46
CA PRO A 221 8.70 10.48 38.52
C PRO A 221 9.24 9.05 38.40
N GLY A 222 9.72 8.69 37.21
CA GLY A 222 10.23 7.35 36.88
C GLY A 222 11.48 7.36 35.97
N PRO A 223 11.77 6.27 35.24
CA PRO A 223 13.01 6.16 34.44
C PRO A 223 13.23 7.29 33.43
N CYS A 224 12.17 7.80 32.81
CA CYS A 224 12.24 8.93 31.87
C CYS A 224 12.48 10.30 32.55
N ASP A 225 12.36 10.37 33.88
CA ASP A 225 12.77 11.50 34.70
C ASP A 225 14.14 11.23 35.37
N GLY A 226 14.86 10.20 34.93
CA GLY A 226 16.19 9.81 35.41
C GLY A 226 16.21 9.08 36.75
N GLN A 227 15.06 8.58 37.22
CA GLN A 227 14.93 7.89 38.53
C GLN A 227 14.51 6.42 38.38
N PRO A 228 15.06 5.49 39.18
CA PRO A 228 14.58 4.12 39.21
C PRO A 228 13.19 4.04 39.85
N ALA A 229 12.20 3.55 39.09
CA ALA A 229 10.85 3.29 39.59
C ALA A 229 10.24 2.06 38.91
N ALA A 230 10.02 0.99 39.68
CA ALA A 230 9.31 -0.20 39.24
C ALA A 230 8.63 -0.91 40.42
N THR A 231 7.47 -1.51 40.21
CA THR A 231 6.81 -2.38 41.18
C THR A 231 6.77 -3.80 40.62
N PHE A 232 7.30 -4.76 41.38
CA PHE A 232 7.20 -6.18 41.13
C PHE A 232 6.06 -6.73 41.98
N ARG A 233 4.96 -7.12 41.37
CA ARG A 233 3.82 -7.76 42.02
C ARG A 233 3.74 -9.21 41.56
N ILE A 234 3.67 -10.16 42.51
CA ILE A 234 3.67 -11.59 42.21
C ILE A 234 2.51 -12.26 42.92
N PHE A 235 1.68 -12.98 42.16
CA PHE A 235 0.58 -13.80 42.70
C PHE A 235 0.95 -15.28 42.64
N ASN A 236 0.74 -16.01 43.72
CA ASN A 236 0.97 -17.45 43.78
C ASN A 236 -0.35 -18.24 43.69
N PRO A 237 -0.67 -18.90 42.55
CA PRO A 237 -1.91 -19.68 42.41
C PRO A 237 -1.84 -21.06 43.08
N ARG A 238 -0.69 -21.49 43.60
CA ARG A 238 -0.48 -22.85 44.12
C ARG A 238 -0.88 -22.97 45.59
N LYS A 239 -0.68 -24.19 46.12
CA LYS A 239 -0.96 -24.56 47.53
C LYS A 239 0.27 -24.46 48.44
N ASP A 240 1.46 -24.33 47.87
CA ASP A 240 2.76 -24.21 48.53
C ASP A 240 3.34 -22.81 48.34
N VAL A 241 4.21 -22.38 49.27
CA VAL A 241 4.87 -21.06 49.22
C VAL A 241 5.80 -20.98 48.01
N ALA A 242 5.69 -19.91 47.22
CA ALA A 242 6.59 -19.62 46.10
C ALA A 242 7.76 -18.75 46.57
N ARG A 243 8.99 -19.08 46.18
CA ARG A 243 10.16 -18.23 46.43
C ARG A 243 10.65 -17.63 45.11
N MET A 244 10.52 -16.32 44.99
CA MET A 244 10.85 -15.57 43.78
C MET A 244 12.15 -14.81 43.99
N ASP A 245 13.12 -14.98 43.10
CA ASP A 245 14.36 -14.22 43.08
C ASP A 245 14.27 -13.12 42.02
N LEU A 246 14.50 -11.88 42.44
CA LEU A 246 14.34 -10.68 41.63
C LEU A 246 15.69 -10.00 41.43
N LEU A 247 15.92 -9.52 40.22
CA LEU A 247 17.05 -8.68 39.84
C LEU A 247 16.51 -7.44 39.12
N ALA A 248 16.86 -6.26 39.64
CA ALA A 248 16.59 -4.99 39.00
C ALA A 248 17.87 -4.19 38.80
N GLU A 249 18.18 -3.84 37.56
CA GLU A 249 19.31 -2.99 37.19
C GLU A 249 18.82 -1.70 36.58
N PHE A 250 19.47 -0.59 36.94
CA PHE A 250 19.18 0.74 36.42
C PHE A 250 20.48 1.53 36.24
N GLY A 251 20.79 1.89 34.99
CA GLY A 251 22.08 2.49 34.66
C GLY A 251 23.24 1.53 34.91
N LYS A 252 24.45 2.05 35.17
CA LYS A 252 25.64 1.22 35.44
C LYS A 252 25.81 0.87 36.91
N ASP A 253 25.28 1.71 37.81
CA ASP A 253 25.70 1.72 39.22
C ASP A 253 24.61 1.23 40.18
N LEU A 254 23.35 1.13 39.75
CA LEU A 254 22.25 0.63 40.58
C LEU A 254 21.89 -0.80 40.18
N GLN A 255 22.14 -1.75 41.08
CA GLN A 255 21.70 -3.14 40.98
C GLN A 255 21.07 -3.57 42.30
N GLU A 256 19.82 -4.02 42.26
CA GLU A 256 19.08 -4.52 43.41
C GLU A 256 18.72 -5.99 43.22
N ARG A 257 19.01 -6.80 44.24
CA ARG A 257 18.68 -8.22 44.30
C ARG A 257 17.83 -8.48 45.52
N ALA A 258 16.70 -9.14 45.34
CA ALA A 258 15.78 -9.47 46.43
C ALA A 258 15.21 -10.88 46.24
N SER A 259 14.81 -11.51 47.35
CA SER A 259 13.99 -12.73 47.32
C SER A 259 12.65 -12.42 47.98
N LEU A 260 11.54 -12.74 47.31
CA LEU A 260 10.18 -12.56 47.80
C LEU A 260 9.53 -13.92 48.06
N LEU A 261 9.02 -14.13 49.27
CA LEU A 261 8.18 -15.29 49.58
C LEU A 261 6.72 -14.93 49.35
N VAL A 262 6.01 -15.74 48.57
CA VAL A 262 4.62 -15.51 48.21
C VAL A 262 3.77 -16.68 48.72
N GLU A 263 2.95 -16.40 49.74
CA GLU A 263 2.08 -17.40 50.35
C GLU A 263 1.02 -17.94 49.36
N PRO A 264 0.53 -19.18 49.54
CA PRO A 264 -0.50 -19.79 48.71
C PRO A 264 -1.74 -18.91 48.53
N GLY A 265 -2.16 -18.65 47.29
CA GLY A 265 -3.32 -17.83 46.97
C GLY A 265 -3.18 -16.36 47.38
N LYS A 266 -1.97 -15.87 47.64
CA LYS A 266 -1.67 -14.48 48.01
C LYS A 266 -0.85 -13.79 46.93
N THR A 267 -0.89 -12.46 46.99
CA THR A 267 -0.05 -11.55 46.21
C THR A 267 0.97 -10.91 47.13
N ALA A 268 2.22 -10.84 46.70
CA ALA A 268 3.27 -10.07 47.36
C ALA A 268 3.84 -9.01 46.41
N GLU A 269 4.31 -7.90 46.96
CA GLU A 269 4.85 -6.78 46.19
C GLU A 269 6.24 -6.35 46.70
N LEU A 270 7.10 -5.97 45.76
CA LEU A 270 8.34 -5.25 46.01
C LEU A 270 8.36 -3.99 45.15
N LYS A 271 8.50 -2.82 45.78
CA LYS A 271 8.64 -1.55 45.08
C LYS A 271 10.09 -1.10 45.09
N ILE A 272 10.65 -0.92 43.90
CA ILE A 272 11.97 -0.33 43.69
C ILE A 272 11.79 1.16 43.50
N ARG A 273 12.17 1.93 44.52
CA ARG A 273 12.21 3.39 44.45
C ARG A 273 13.32 3.92 45.34
N HIS A 274 14.20 4.73 44.74
CA HIS A 274 15.33 5.34 45.45
C HIS A 274 15.25 6.86 45.36
N PRO A 275 14.37 7.52 46.15
CA PRO A 275 14.10 8.97 46.05
C PRO A 275 15.26 9.90 46.43
N GLY A 276 16.47 9.37 46.61
CA GLY A 276 17.72 10.12 46.81
C GLY A 276 18.89 9.64 45.96
N ALA A 277 18.68 8.74 45.00
CA ALA A 277 19.70 8.35 44.03
C ALA A 277 19.95 9.50 43.04
N ASP A 278 21.17 9.57 42.50
CA ASP A 278 21.52 10.55 41.47
C ASP A 278 20.62 10.39 40.25
N THR A 279 20.18 11.52 39.69
CA THR A 279 19.34 11.52 38.49
C THR A 279 20.22 11.20 37.29
N LEU A 280 19.89 10.16 36.52
CA LEU A 280 20.66 9.77 35.35
C LEU A 280 20.11 10.42 34.08
N ASP A 281 21.00 10.99 33.25
CA ASP A 281 20.62 11.58 31.95
C ASP A 281 20.22 10.52 30.92
N SER A 282 20.79 9.31 31.01
CA SER A 282 20.45 8.16 30.17
C SER A 282 21.00 6.87 30.77
N GLY A 283 20.49 5.73 30.30
CA GLY A 283 20.97 4.43 30.75
C GLY A 283 20.16 3.28 30.16
N HIS A 284 20.21 2.15 30.84
CA HIS A 284 19.37 1.00 30.56
C HIS A 284 18.67 0.54 31.83
N LEU A 285 17.61 -0.23 31.66
CA LEU A 285 17.05 -1.05 32.72
C LEU A 285 17.10 -2.52 32.30
N PHE A 286 17.27 -3.39 33.28
CA PHE A 286 17.17 -4.83 33.12
C PHE A 286 16.43 -5.41 34.32
N TYR A 287 15.27 -6.02 34.09
CA TYR A 287 14.48 -6.64 35.14
C TYR A 287 14.31 -8.13 34.86
N GLN A 288 14.50 -8.95 35.89
CA GLN A 288 14.42 -10.41 35.81
C GLN A 288 13.77 -10.96 37.07
N VAL A 289 12.87 -11.94 36.90
CA VAL A 289 12.23 -12.68 38.00
C VAL A 289 12.36 -14.18 37.73
N LYS A 290 12.83 -14.93 38.74
CA LYS A 290 13.05 -16.37 38.67
C LYS A 290 12.41 -17.13 39.83
N GLU A 291 12.06 -18.38 39.58
CA GLU A 291 11.76 -19.40 40.59
C GLU A 291 12.81 -20.52 40.47
N GLY A 292 13.81 -20.52 41.35
CA GLY A 292 14.97 -21.40 41.20
C GLY A 292 15.70 -21.12 39.86
N ASP A 293 15.86 -22.13 39.03
CA ASP A 293 16.48 -22.00 37.70
C ASP A 293 15.51 -21.53 36.62
N GLN A 294 14.19 -21.56 36.88
CA GLN A 294 13.18 -21.17 35.91
C GLN A 294 13.05 -19.65 35.87
N GLU A 295 13.24 -19.07 34.69
CA GLU A 295 12.95 -17.66 34.45
C GLU A 295 11.49 -17.46 34.06
N LEU A 296 10.78 -16.63 34.83
CA LEU A 296 9.36 -16.34 34.62
C LEU A 296 9.15 -15.01 33.87
N PHE A 297 10.07 -14.06 34.04
CA PHE A 297 10.00 -12.75 33.40
C PHE A 297 11.39 -12.19 33.15
N ARG A 298 11.57 -11.54 31.99
CA ARG A 298 12.75 -10.74 31.66
C ARG A 298 12.36 -9.58 30.75
N THR A 299 12.88 -8.38 31.02
CA THR A 299 12.80 -7.25 30.10
C THR A 299 14.08 -6.42 30.13
N PHE A 300 14.38 -5.74 29.03
CA PHE A 300 15.49 -4.82 28.87
C PHE A 300 15.04 -3.64 28.04
N ALA A 301 15.41 -2.42 28.44
CA ALA A 301 15.12 -1.21 27.67
C ALA A 301 16.19 -0.15 27.90
N TYR A 302 16.43 0.70 26.90
CA TYR A 302 17.18 1.94 27.08
C TYR A 302 16.26 3.07 27.53
N PHE A 303 16.78 4.04 28.27
CA PHE A 303 16.07 5.25 28.64
C PHE A 303 16.95 6.48 28.48
N LYS A 304 16.29 7.62 28.27
CA LYS A 304 16.90 8.94 28.27
C LYS A 304 16.03 9.86 29.11
N ALA A 305 16.65 10.66 29.97
CA ALA A 305 15.93 11.66 30.74
C ALA A 305 15.56 12.85 29.85
N GLY A 306 14.34 13.36 30.06
CA GLY A 306 13.79 14.45 29.27
C GLY A 306 13.13 13.98 27.96
N TYR A 307 12.13 14.74 27.54
CA TYR A 307 11.24 14.38 26.45
C TYR A 307 10.63 15.63 25.80
N PRO A 308 10.16 15.54 24.54
CA PRO A 308 9.38 16.59 23.91
C PRO A 308 8.17 16.98 24.78
N GLU A 309 7.93 18.27 25.00
CA GLU A 309 6.85 18.71 25.89
C GLU A 309 5.46 18.24 25.42
N ASN A 310 5.25 18.17 24.11
CA ASN A 310 4.00 17.73 23.48
C ASN A 310 3.69 16.23 23.68
N TRP A 311 4.62 15.44 24.25
CA TRP A 311 4.34 14.05 24.63
C TRP A 311 3.63 13.95 25.98
N VAL A 312 3.77 14.94 26.87
CA VAL A 312 3.19 14.89 28.23
C VAL A 312 2.30 16.10 28.56
N LYS A 313 2.24 17.09 27.67
CA LYS A 313 1.37 18.28 27.80
C LYS A 313 0.49 18.43 26.56
N HIS A 314 -0.72 18.93 26.79
CA HIS A 314 -1.70 19.27 25.78
C HIS A 314 -2.34 20.61 26.12
N SER A 315 -2.68 21.39 25.09
CA SER A 315 -3.43 22.64 25.21
C SER A 315 -4.90 22.39 24.88
N PRO A 316 -5.80 22.24 25.86
CA PRO A 316 -7.21 22.00 25.59
C PRO A 316 -7.83 23.17 24.81
N PRO A 317 -8.74 22.88 23.88
CA PRO A 317 -9.49 23.94 23.22
C PRO A 317 -10.33 24.70 24.27
N PRO A 318 -10.62 26.00 24.05
CA PRO A 318 -11.48 26.77 24.95
C PRO A 318 -12.81 26.05 25.23
N LYS A 319 -13.32 26.16 26.46
CA LYS A 319 -14.59 25.51 26.85
C LYS A 319 -15.72 25.94 25.91
N GLY A 320 -16.47 24.98 25.37
CA GLY A 320 -17.56 25.25 24.43
C GLY A 320 -17.11 25.66 23.03
N SER A 321 -15.82 25.54 22.70
CA SER A 321 -15.34 25.62 21.31
C SER A 321 -15.38 24.25 20.65
N PHE A 322 -15.45 24.26 19.32
CA PHE A 322 -15.45 23.07 18.48
C PHE A 322 -14.58 23.33 17.24
N PRO A 323 -13.88 22.32 16.70
CA PRO A 323 -13.18 22.47 15.43
C PRO A 323 -14.14 22.82 14.30
N LEU A 324 -13.87 23.93 13.61
CA LEU A 324 -14.51 24.32 12.35
C LEU A 324 -13.45 24.30 11.24
N THR A 325 -13.71 23.55 10.19
CA THR A 325 -12.93 23.60 8.94
C THR A 325 -13.85 24.03 7.81
N ALA A 326 -13.39 24.96 6.99
CA ALA A 326 -14.05 25.31 5.74
C ALA A 326 -13.01 25.46 4.63
N THR A 327 -13.09 24.60 3.61
CA THR A 327 -12.15 24.58 2.48
C THR A 327 -12.89 24.90 1.20
N PHE A 328 -12.35 25.85 0.43
CA PHE A 328 -12.94 26.31 -0.82
C PHE A 328 -12.15 25.77 -2.02
N ASN A 329 -12.82 25.09 -2.94
CA ASN A 329 -12.26 24.72 -4.23
C ASN A 329 -12.47 25.88 -5.22
N PRO A 330 -11.39 26.58 -5.63
CA PRO A 330 -11.52 27.79 -6.45
C PRO A 330 -11.98 27.51 -7.88
N VAL A 331 -11.71 26.32 -8.41
CA VAL A 331 -12.02 25.93 -9.80
C VAL A 331 -13.45 25.46 -9.93
N ARG A 332 -13.90 24.61 -9.00
CA ARG A 332 -15.28 24.07 -8.99
C ARG A 332 -16.27 24.97 -8.29
N SER A 333 -15.80 26.05 -7.67
CA SER A 333 -16.60 26.97 -6.88
C SER A 333 -17.46 26.26 -5.82
N ASN A 334 -16.86 25.29 -5.11
CA ASN A 334 -17.56 24.57 -4.04
C ASN A 334 -16.86 24.76 -2.69
N LEU A 335 -17.66 24.76 -1.63
CA LEU A 335 -17.23 24.92 -0.24
C LEU A 335 -17.59 23.65 0.53
N PHE A 336 -16.60 23.09 1.21
CA PHE A 336 -16.81 22.02 2.18
C PHE A 336 -16.72 22.60 3.58
N ILE A 337 -17.77 22.41 4.38
CA ILE A 337 -17.83 22.83 5.78
C ILE A 337 -17.86 21.57 6.64
N GLN A 338 -17.02 21.53 7.67
CA GLN A 338 -17.00 20.47 8.67
C GLN A 338 -16.93 21.05 10.07
N VAL A 339 -17.81 20.58 10.96
CA VAL A 339 -17.80 20.85 12.40
C VAL A 339 -17.75 19.54 13.15
N ASP A 340 -16.81 19.40 14.10
CA ASP A 340 -16.65 18.18 14.90
C ASP A 340 -17.06 18.40 16.35
N ALA A 341 -18.16 17.77 16.78
CA ALA A 341 -18.66 17.85 18.13
C ALA A 341 -17.93 16.91 19.11
N TYR A 342 -17.07 16.01 18.64
CA TYR A 342 -16.45 14.96 19.45
C TYR A 342 -15.72 15.45 20.69
N PHE A 343 -15.07 16.63 20.62
CA PHE A 343 -14.30 17.16 21.74
C PHE A 343 -15.15 17.83 22.84
N LEU A 344 -16.48 17.86 22.67
CA LEU A 344 -17.39 18.27 23.74
C LEU A 344 -17.51 17.19 24.81
N ASP A 345 -17.97 17.59 26.01
CA ASP A 345 -18.27 16.67 27.10
C ASP A 345 -19.44 15.73 26.73
N ARG A 346 -20.44 16.28 26.01
CA ARG A 346 -21.66 15.57 25.58
C ARG A 346 -21.89 15.73 24.08
N PRO A 347 -21.06 15.09 23.23
CA PRO A 347 -21.16 15.23 21.77
C PRO A 347 -22.52 14.79 21.22
N GLU A 348 -23.19 13.84 21.88
CA GLU A 348 -24.50 13.31 21.50
C GLU A 348 -25.65 14.32 21.63
N ASP A 349 -25.41 15.44 22.31
CA ASP A 349 -26.38 16.53 22.47
C ASP A 349 -26.28 17.60 21.39
N ALA A 350 -25.28 17.55 20.51
CA ALA A 350 -25.22 18.42 19.34
C ALA A 350 -26.30 18.00 18.32
N VAL A 351 -27.13 18.94 17.86
CA VAL A 351 -28.28 18.66 16.98
C VAL A 351 -28.16 19.28 15.59
N GLU A 352 -27.61 20.48 15.47
CA GLU A 352 -27.48 21.15 14.18
C GLU A 352 -26.36 22.19 14.15
N VAL A 353 -25.90 22.50 12.94
CA VAL A 353 -24.87 23.51 12.68
C VAL A 353 -25.39 24.57 11.71
N PRO A 354 -25.92 25.70 12.21
CA PRO A 354 -26.19 26.86 11.39
C PRO A 354 -24.89 27.51 10.95
N TYR A 355 -24.77 27.80 9.65
CA TYR A 355 -23.61 28.48 9.09
C TYR A 355 -24.00 29.63 8.17
N ALA A 356 -23.09 30.58 8.01
CA ALA A 356 -23.21 31.69 7.09
C ALA A 356 -21.87 32.02 6.45
N VAL A 357 -21.90 32.38 5.16
CA VAL A 357 -20.72 32.78 4.37
C VAL A 357 -20.89 34.23 3.94
N ARG A 358 -19.90 35.08 4.21
CA ARG A 358 -19.93 36.50 3.85
C ARG A 358 -18.64 36.95 3.17
N LYS A 359 -18.75 37.88 2.23
CA LYS A 359 -17.58 38.57 1.66
C LYS A 359 -17.17 39.69 2.61
N GLU A 360 -15.88 39.78 2.92
CA GLU A 360 -15.33 40.82 3.79
C GLU A 360 -15.61 42.22 3.21
N GLY A 361 -16.11 43.14 4.04
CA GLY A 361 -16.48 44.49 3.63
C GLY A 361 -17.84 44.63 2.94
N ILE A 362 -18.57 43.55 2.67
CA ILE A 362 -19.93 43.59 2.10
C ILE A 362 -20.98 43.25 3.16
N LYS A 363 -22.07 44.02 3.20
CA LYS A 363 -23.23 43.71 4.04
C LYS A 363 -24.08 42.62 3.38
N GLY A 364 -24.36 41.54 4.11
CA GLY A 364 -25.19 40.42 3.66
C GLY A 364 -24.43 39.10 3.57
N PHE A 365 -25.17 38.01 3.36
CA PHE A 365 -24.61 36.67 3.18
C PHE A 365 -24.53 36.32 1.71
N ILE A 366 -23.42 35.70 1.31
CA ILE A 366 -23.30 35.02 0.02
C ILE A 366 -24.20 33.78 0.00
N THR A 367 -24.16 33.03 1.11
CA THR A 367 -25.06 31.90 1.37
C THR A 367 -25.14 31.64 2.88
N SER A 368 -26.16 30.92 3.31
CA SER A 368 -26.33 30.43 4.67
C SER A 368 -27.16 29.14 4.65
N GLY A 369 -26.91 28.25 5.60
CA GLY A 369 -27.61 26.97 5.67
C GLY A 369 -27.52 26.35 7.05
N VAL A 370 -28.04 25.14 7.19
CA VAL A 370 -28.00 24.41 8.46
C VAL A 370 -27.79 22.92 8.23
N ILE A 371 -26.72 22.38 8.81
CA ILE A 371 -26.36 20.95 8.73
C ILE A 371 -27.08 20.20 9.87
N ARG A 372 -27.86 19.15 9.56
CA ARG A 372 -28.74 18.44 10.53
C ARG A 372 -28.35 17.00 10.83
N HIS A 373 -27.62 16.37 9.93
CA HIS A 373 -27.38 14.92 10.00
C HIS A 373 -25.90 14.69 10.32
N PRO A 374 -25.54 14.57 11.61
CA PRO A 374 -24.17 14.24 11.95
C PRO A 374 -23.87 12.77 11.63
N HIS A 375 -22.64 12.52 11.21
CA HIS A 375 -22.07 11.18 11.10
C HIS A 375 -20.89 11.09 12.09
N LEU A 376 -20.98 10.20 13.08
CA LEU A 376 -19.93 10.01 14.11
C LEU A 376 -19.47 11.32 14.78
N SER A 377 -20.44 12.14 15.19
CA SER A 377 -20.27 13.48 15.78
C SER A 377 -19.73 14.56 14.85
N ARG A 378 -19.61 14.29 13.54
CA ARG A 378 -19.22 15.28 12.52
C ARG A 378 -20.42 15.76 11.75
N PHE A 379 -20.60 17.08 11.70
CA PHE A 379 -21.54 17.76 10.82
C PHE A 379 -20.77 18.24 9.61
N GLN A 380 -21.14 17.75 8.43
CA GLN A 380 -20.41 18.05 7.21
C GLN A 380 -21.34 18.27 6.02
N GLU A 381 -20.97 19.20 5.15
CA GLU A 381 -21.72 19.50 3.94
C GLU A 381 -20.79 20.02 2.84
N LEU A 382 -20.98 19.51 1.62
CA LEU A 382 -20.40 20.07 0.39
C LEU A 382 -21.50 20.83 -0.36
N MET A 383 -21.23 22.09 -0.67
CA MET A 383 -22.15 22.94 -1.42
C MET A 383 -21.45 23.66 -2.56
N ASN A 384 -22.17 23.86 -3.66
CA ASN A 384 -21.72 24.76 -4.72
C ASN A 384 -22.06 26.20 -4.34
N LEU A 385 -21.08 27.08 -4.45
CA LEU A 385 -21.27 28.52 -4.32
C LEU A 385 -21.55 29.12 -5.69
N PRO A 386 -22.24 30.27 -5.76
CA PRO A 386 -22.25 31.07 -6.99
C PRO A 386 -20.81 31.50 -7.33
N VAL A 387 -20.59 31.87 -8.61
CA VAL A 387 -19.30 32.40 -9.04
C VAL A 387 -18.91 33.59 -8.17
N LEU A 388 -17.82 33.44 -7.43
CA LEU A 388 -17.34 34.43 -6.48
C LEU A 388 -16.44 35.47 -7.17
N SER A 389 -16.62 36.73 -6.80
CA SER A 389 -15.69 37.80 -7.14
C SER A 389 -14.40 37.71 -6.30
N GLU A 390 -13.31 38.28 -6.80
CA GLU A 390 -12.04 38.35 -6.06
C GLU A 390 -12.23 39.01 -4.66
N GLY A 391 -11.64 38.40 -3.63
CA GLY A 391 -11.68 38.90 -2.26
C GLY A 391 -11.58 37.82 -1.17
N SER A 392 -11.67 38.26 0.07
CA SER A 392 -11.67 37.44 1.28
C SER A 392 -13.11 37.14 1.71
N TYR A 393 -13.36 35.89 2.10
CA TYR A 393 -14.65 35.37 2.52
C TYR A 393 -14.52 34.73 3.90
N GLU A 394 -15.48 34.99 4.76
CA GLU A 394 -15.54 34.42 6.10
C GLU A 394 -16.70 33.43 6.19
N VAL A 395 -16.42 32.28 6.80
CA VAL A 395 -17.40 31.26 7.17
C VAL A 395 -17.58 31.32 8.68
N GLU A 396 -18.81 31.56 9.11
CA GLU A 396 -19.23 31.55 10.50
C GLU A 396 -20.12 30.34 10.75
N ALA A 397 -19.86 29.59 11.83
CA ALA A 397 -20.69 28.46 12.23
C ALA A 397 -20.99 28.48 13.74
N PHE A 398 -22.19 28.02 14.07
CA PHE A 398 -22.63 27.77 15.45
C PHE A 398 -22.92 26.28 15.60
N LEU A 399 -22.75 25.75 16.81
CA LEU A 399 -23.20 24.41 17.15
C LEU A 399 -24.36 24.54 18.14
N VAL A 400 -25.52 24.01 17.78
CA VAL A 400 -26.73 24.05 18.60
C VAL A 400 -26.85 22.73 19.37
N MET A 401 -27.06 22.84 20.67
CA MET A 401 -27.26 21.71 21.58
C MET A 401 -28.76 21.42 21.76
N LYS A 402 -29.13 20.22 22.22
CA LYS A 402 -30.53 19.79 22.47
C LYS A 402 -31.32 20.71 23.40
N ASP A 403 -30.65 21.34 24.36
CA ASP A 403 -31.25 22.29 25.31
C ASP A 403 -31.44 23.70 24.72
N GLY A 404 -31.06 23.90 23.45
CA GLY A 404 -31.11 25.18 22.75
C GLY A 404 -29.86 26.05 22.96
N GLN A 405 -28.89 25.63 23.77
CA GLN A 405 -27.63 26.34 23.92
C GLN A 405 -26.91 26.43 22.56
N LYS A 406 -26.40 27.62 22.24
CA LYS A 406 -25.58 27.87 21.05
C LYS A 406 -24.13 28.06 21.45
N LEU A 407 -23.28 27.16 20.98
CA LEU A 407 -21.83 27.27 21.08
C LEU A 407 -21.29 28.02 19.85
N GLY A 408 -20.26 28.85 20.04
CA GLY A 408 -19.68 29.68 18.99
C GLY A 408 -20.09 31.17 19.05
N PRO A 409 -19.91 31.94 17.96
CA PRO A 409 -19.51 31.48 16.64
C PRO A 409 -18.05 31.04 16.57
N GLN A 410 -17.79 29.98 15.81
CA GLN A 410 -16.47 29.70 15.26
C GLN A 410 -16.38 30.32 13.87
N ARG A 411 -15.20 30.88 13.53
CA ARG A 411 -14.99 31.56 12.25
C ARG A 411 -13.71 31.07 11.58
N THR A 412 -13.77 30.94 10.26
CA THR A 412 -12.61 30.69 9.41
C THR A 412 -12.73 31.50 8.12
N LYS A 413 -11.65 31.63 7.36
CA LYS A 413 -11.61 32.42 6.13
C LYS A 413 -11.04 31.63 4.96
N PHE A 414 -11.48 31.99 3.76
CA PHE A 414 -10.86 31.59 2.50
C PHE A 414 -10.81 32.79 1.54
N SER A 415 -9.99 32.71 0.51
CA SER A 415 -9.87 33.76 -0.51
C SER A 415 -10.24 33.24 -1.90
N LYS A 416 -10.78 34.13 -2.73
CA LYS A 416 -10.93 33.95 -4.17
C LYS A 416 -10.01 34.95 -4.86
N LEU A 417 -9.13 34.48 -5.73
CA LEU A 417 -8.28 35.30 -6.58
C LEU A 417 -8.86 35.37 -8.01
N ASN A 418 -8.35 36.30 -8.83
CA ASN A 418 -8.44 36.16 -10.28
C ASN A 418 -7.27 35.26 -10.74
N GLU A 419 -7.55 33.98 -11.01
CA GLU A 419 -6.51 32.97 -11.27
C GLU A 419 -5.67 33.29 -12.51
N ALA A 420 -6.30 33.69 -13.61
CA ALA A 420 -5.61 34.05 -14.84
C ALA A 420 -4.59 35.19 -14.64
N LYS A 421 -4.89 36.13 -13.72
CA LYS A 421 -3.96 37.20 -13.35
C LYS A 421 -2.95 36.75 -12.30
N ALA A 422 -3.38 36.02 -11.27
CA ALA A 422 -2.55 35.64 -10.14
C ALA A 422 -1.52 34.55 -10.48
N PHE A 423 -1.79 33.75 -11.52
CA PHE A 423 -0.98 32.60 -11.95
C PHE A 423 -0.71 32.63 -13.46
N ALA A 424 -0.59 33.83 -14.04
CA ALA A 424 -0.42 34.06 -15.48
C ALA A 424 0.77 33.30 -16.09
N GLU A 425 1.75 32.90 -15.28
CA GLU A 425 2.93 32.15 -15.70
C GLU A 425 2.60 30.74 -16.19
N TRP A 426 1.44 30.17 -15.83
CA TRP A 426 1.09 28.78 -16.17
C TRP A 426 -0.41 28.51 -16.40
N TRP A 427 -1.32 29.36 -15.92
CA TRP A 427 -2.77 29.11 -15.89
C TRP A 427 -3.37 28.60 -17.22
N ASP A 428 -3.07 29.28 -18.32
CA ASP A 428 -3.57 28.96 -19.67
C ASP A 428 -2.46 28.48 -20.62
N LYS A 429 -1.37 27.93 -20.08
CA LYS A 429 -0.32 27.32 -20.91
C LYS A 429 -0.68 25.89 -21.28
N ASP A 430 -0.81 25.63 -22.57
CA ASP A 430 -1.02 24.29 -23.11
C ASP A 430 0.32 23.55 -23.29
N LEU A 431 0.74 22.85 -22.24
CA LEU A 431 1.94 22.00 -22.25
C LEU A 431 1.56 20.51 -22.26
N GLY A 432 2.43 19.68 -22.82
CA GLY A 432 2.22 18.24 -22.91
C GLY A 432 0.99 17.90 -23.76
N ASN A 433 0.94 18.41 -24.99
CA ASN A 433 -0.20 18.26 -25.88
C ASN A 433 -0.38 16.77 -26.28
N ILE A 434 -1.54 16.23 -25.94
CA ILE A 434 -1.96 14.85 -26.18
C ILE A 434 -2.95 14.70 -27.33
N GLU A 435 -3.36 15.80 -27.97
CA GLU A 435 -4.21 15.82 -29.17
C GLU A 435 -3.39 15.50 -30.42
N ARG A 436 -2.61 14.41 -30.35
CA ARG A 436 -1.74 13.87 -31.39
C ARG A 436 -1.35 12.44 -31.07
N VAL A 437 -0.82 11.73 -32.05
CA VAL A 437 -0.18 10.42 -31.84
C VAL A 437 1.19 10.64 -31.19
N ILE A 438 1.44 9.94 -30.09
CA ILE A 438 2.65 10.01 -29.26
C ILE A 438 3.41 8.71 -29.48
N PRO A 439 4.56 8.71 -30.18
CA PRO A 439 5.42 7.53 -30.27
C PRO A 439 5.70 6.89 -28.90
N PRO A 440 5.73 5.55 -28.81
CA PRO A 440 5.76 4.60 -29.93
C PRO A 440 4.39 4.18 -30.46
N PHE A 441 3.29 4.80 -30.02
CA PHE A 441 1.95 4.42 -30.49
C PHE A 441 1.75 4.76 -31.97
N GLU A 442 0.88 3.99 -32.60
CA GLU A 442 0.50 4.14 -34.00
C GLU A 442 -0.88 4.82 -34.10
N PRO A 443 -1.17 5.52 -35.22
CA PRO A 443 -2.49 6.08 -35.47
C PRO A 443 -3.61 5.04 -35.33
N ILE A 444 -4.66 5.38 -34.58
CA ILE A 444 -5.90 4.62 -34.51
C ILE A 444 -6.58 4.62 -35.88
N ARG A 445 -7.05 3.46 -36.31
CA ARG A 445 -7.84 3.26 -37.53
C ARG A 445 -9.20 2.67 -37.16
N ARG A 446 -10.25 3.07 -37.87
CA ARG A 446 -11.60 2.56 -37.63
C ARG A 446 -12.18 2.00 -38.93
N GLU A 447 -12.54 0.72 -38.91
CA GLU A 447 -13.19 0.02 -40.01
C GLU A 447 -14.55 -0.50 -39.55
N GLY A 448 -15.63 0.21 -39.91
CA GLY A 448 -16.97 -0.13 -39.44
C GLY A 448 -17.11 -0.01 -37.91
N ALA A 449 -17.23 -1.16 -37.23
CA ALA A 449 -17.33 -1.27 -35.76
C ALA A 449 -16.02 -1.70 -35.09
N GLU A 450 -14.98 -1.98 -35.88
CA GLU A 450 -13.64 -2.33 -35.41
C GLU A 450 -12.80 -1.06 -35.26
N VAL A 451 -12.03 -0.99 -34.17
CA VAL A 451 -11.07 0.06 -33.87
C VAL A 451 -9.71 -0.59 -33.67
N ASP A 452 -8.80 -0.37 -34.62
CA ASP A 452 -7.43 -0.89 -34.64
C ASP A 452 -6.44 0.16 -34.16
N LEU A 453 -5.50 -0.28 -33.34
CA LEU A 453 -4.40 0.53 -32.82
C LEU A 453 -3.19 -0.37 -32.53
N TRP A 454 -2.09 0.20 -32.01
CA TRP A 454 -0.86 -0.57 -31.82
C TRP A 454 -1.12 -1.89 -31.07
N GLY A 455 -0.85 -3.01 -31.76
CA GLY A 455 -0.96 -4.36 -31.23
C GLY A 455 -2.36 -4.81 -30.80
N ARG A 456 -3.43 -4.01 -31.00
CA ARG A 456 -4.77 -4.30 -30.48
C ARG A 456 -5.87 -3.92 -31.45
N ALA A 457 -6.98 -4.66 -31.38
CA ALA A 457 -8.22 -4.35 -32.07
C ALA A 457 -9.42 -4.57 -31.15
N TYR A 458 -10.38 -3.65 -31.21
CA TYR A 458 -11.60 -3.67 -30.42
C TYR A 458 -12.82 -3.66 -31.33
N ARG A 459 -13.75 -4.59 -31.12
CA ARG A 459 -15.08 -4.54 -31.74
C ARG A 459 -16.12 -4.26 -30.67
N LEU A 460 -16.92 -3.22 -30.86
CA LEU A 460 -17.83 -2.70 -29.84
C LEU A 460 -19.31 -2.99 -30.14
N ASN A 461 -20.07 -3.27 -29.09
CA ASN A 461 -21.51 -3.53 -29.14
C ASN A 461 -22.36 -2.26 -28.98
N ALA A 462 -23.69 -2.37 -28.91
CA ALA A 462 -24.61 -1.22 -28.86
C ALA A 462 -24.37 -0.21 -27.72
N LEU A 463 -23.69 -0.62 -26.64
CA LEU A 463 -23.29 0.25 -25.52
C LEU A 463 -21.80 0.62 -25.52
N GLY A 464 -21.01 0.19 -26.50
CA GLY A 464 -19.56 0.41 -26.47
C GLY A 464 -18.78 -0.54 -25.57
N LEU A 465 -19.44 -1.58 -25.04
CA LEU A 465 -18.76 -2.71 -24.41
C LEU A 465 -18.16 -3.62 -25.50
N PRO A 466 -17.07 -4.35 -25.22
CA PRO A 466 -16.41 -5.16 -26.23
C PRO A 466 -17.22 -6.42 -26.58
N ASP A 467 -17.49 -6.61 -27.87
CA ASP A 467 -17.89 -7.90 -28.45
C ASP A 467 -16.68 -8.81 -28.69
N ASP A 468 -15.52 -8.21 -28.97
CA ASP A 468 -14.25 -8.90 -29.15
C ASP A 468 -13.08 -7.97 -28.82
N ILE A 469 -12.00 -8.56 -28.32
CA ILE A 469 -10.72 -7.88 -28.08
C ILE A 469 -9.62 -8.80 -28.61
N ARG A 470 -8.82 -8.30 -29.56
CA ARG A 470 -7.58 -8.94 -29.99
C ARG A 470 -6.40 -8.14 -29.47
N SER A 471 -5.42 -8.82 -28.91
CA SER A 471 -4.12 -8.25 -28.53
C SER A 471 -3.04 -9.14 -29.14
N GLN A 472 -1.97 -8.56 -29.69
CA GLN A 472 -0.85 -9.27 -30.33
C GLN A 472 -1.32 -10.38 -31.29
N ASN A 473 -2.28 -10.04 -32.17
CA ASN A 473 -2.90 -10.91 -33.19
C ASN A 473 -3.65 -12.15 -32.68
N ALA A 474 -4.05 -12.22 -31.40
CA ALA A 474 -4.88 -13.31 -30.89
C ALA A 474 -6.02 -12.80 -30.00
N PRO A 475 -7.14 -13.53 -29.91
CA PRO A 475 -8.28 -13.15 -29.08
C PRO A 475 -7.95 -13.24 -27.58
N VAL A 476 -8.41 -12.22 -26.85
CA VAL A 476 -8.38 -12.14 -25.37
C VAL A 476 -9.70 -12.63 -24.79
N LEU A 477 -10.83 -12.30 -25.43
CA LEU A 477 -12.16 -12.72 -25.00
C LEU A 477 -12.58 -14.03 -25.69
N ASP A 478 -13.44 -14.80 -25.02
CA ASP A 478 -14.09 -16.00 -25.56
C ASP A 478 -15.56 -15.74 -25.97
N GLY A 479 -16.05 -14.53 -25.70
CA GLY A 479 -17.39 -14.08 -26.03
C GLY A 479 -17.59 -12.61 -25.68
N PRO A 480 -18.75 -12.02 -26.06
CA PRO A 480 -19.02 -10.61 -25.83
C PRO A 480 -19.18 -10.31 -24.35
N ALA A 481 -18.82 -9.08 -23.96
CA ALA A 481 -19.16 -8.55 -22.64
C ALA A 481 -20.69 -8.45 -22.47
N ARG A 482 -21.19 -8.75 -21.27
CA ARG A 482 -22.62 -8.88 -20.98
C ARG A 482 -23.04 -8.00 -19.82
N ILE A 483 -24.28 -7.51 -19.87
CA ILE A 483 -25.01 -6.97 -18.72
C ILE A 483 -26.05 -8.00 -18.31
N VAL A 484 -25.99 -8.44 -17.06
CA VAL A 484 -26.93 -9.41 -16.48
C VAL A 484 -27.73 -8.72 -15.37
N VAL A 485 -29.05 -8.72 -15.47
CA VAL A 485 -29.96 -8.10 -14.50
C VAL A 485 -30.80 -9.17 -13.81
N GLY A 486 -30.70 -9.26 -12.50
CA GLY A 486 -31.61 -10.02 -11.64
C GLY A 486 -32.83 -9.19 -11.31
N ALA A 487 -34.03 -9.67 -11.65
CA ALA A 487 -35.29 -9.02 -11.29
C ALA A 487 -36.43 -10.05 -11.17
N GLY A 488 -37.13 -10.05 -10.03
CA GLY A 488 -38.26 -10.95 -9.78
C GLY A 488 -37.81 -12.41 -9.65
N GLY A 489 -36.63 -12.64 -9.06
CA GLY A 489 -36.08 -13.98 -8.84
C GLY A 489 -35.50 -14.68 -10.08
N ALA A 490 -35.37 -13.97 -11.22
CA ALA A 490 -34.76 -14.50 -12.45
C ALA A 490 -33.66 -13.57 -12.99
N GLU A 491 -32.63 -14.15 -13.61
CA GLU A 491 -31.59 -13.40 -14.31
C GLU A 491 -31.95 -13.21 -15.80
N LYS A 492 -31.72 -12.01 -16.32
CA LYS A 492 -31.93 -11.64 -17.73
C LYS A 492 -30.66 -11.01 -18.30
N VAL A 493 -30.14 -11.58 -19.39
CA VAL A 493 -29.04 -10.97 -20.16
C VAL A 493 -29.62 -9.90 -21.08
N ILE A 494 -29.11 -8.67 -20.98
CA ILE A 494 -29.55 -7.56 -21.84
C ILE A 494 -29.00 -7.77 -23.25
N SER A 495 -29.86 -7.64 -24.26
CA SER A 495 -29.42 -7.70 -25.67
C SER A 495 -28.62 -6.44 -26.02
N LEU A 496 -27.33 -6.61 -26.29
CA LEU A 496 -26.42 -5.54 -26.72
C LEU A 496 -26.09 -5.62 -28.23
N ALA A 497 -26.87 -6.39 -29.00
CA ALA A 497 -26.67 -6.53 -30.44
C ALA A 497 -26.69 -5.17 -31.15
N GLY A 498 -25.72 -4.94 -32.03
CA GLY A 498 -25.54 -3.68 -32.73
C GLY A 498 -24.16 -3.09 -32.49
N ARG A 499 -24.01 -1.79 -32.74
CA ARG A 499 -22.76 -1.04 -32.58
C ARG A 499 -23.08 0.34 -32.00
N PRO A 500 -22.13 1.01 -31.34
CA PRO A 500 -22.38 2.36 -30.86
C PRO A 500 -22.33 3.34 -32.04
N ALA A 501 -22.81 4.57 -31.83
CA ALA A 501 -22.63 5.68 -32.73
C ALA A 501 -21.26 6.32 -32.48
N PHE A 502 -20.32 6.15 -33.40
CA PHE A 502 -19.04 6.86 -33.33
C PHE A 502 -19.25 8.35 -33.60
N THR A 503 -19.01 9.17 -32.59
CA THR A 503 -19.24 10.63 -32.64
C THR A 503 -18.01 11.36 -33.17
N GLN A 504 -16.82 10.82 -32.93
CA GLN A 504 -15.57 11.38 -33.45
C GLN A 504 -14.50 10.31 -33.68
N THR A 505 -13.67 10.51 -34.70
CA THR A 505 -12.53 9.64 -35.01
C THR A 505 -11.32 10.53 -35.28
N ARG A 506 -10.32 10.46 -34.41
CA ARG A 506 -9.03 11.14 -34.53
C ARG A 506 -7.93 10.07 -34.52
N PRO A 507 -6.74 10.34 -35.10
CA PRO A 507 -5.62 9.39 -35.07
C PRO A 507 -5.17 8.95 -33.67
N TRP A 508 -5.54 9.63 -32.60
CA TRP A 508 -5.15 9.32 -31.21
C TRP A 508 -6.32 8.96 -30.29
N ARG A 509 -7.56 9.15 -30.75
CA ARG A 509 -8.77 8.91 -29.97
C ARG A 509 -10.01 8.68 -30.84
N VAL A 510 -10.85 7.74 -30.45
CA VAL A 510 -12.16 7.49 -31.07
C VAL A 510 -13.24 7.62 -30.00
N ASP A 511 -14.23 8.47 -30.22
CA ASP A 511 -15.35 8.74 -29.32
C ASP A 511 -16.64 8.09 -29.83
N PHE A 512 -17.49 7.66 -28.92
CA PHE A 512 -18.76 7.01 -29.25
C PHE A 512 -19.85 7.22 -28.20
N GLU A 513 -21.10 7.02 -28.61
CA GLU A 513 -22.28 6.97 -27.76
C GLU A 513 -23.10 5.72 -28.04
N GLY A 514 -23.70 5.13 -27.01
CA GLY A 514 -24.45 3.88 -27.10
C GLY A 514 -25.79 3.92 -26.39
N LYS A 515 -26.72 3.05 -26.82
CA LYS A 515 -28.04 2.88 -26.19
C LYS A 515 -28.49 1.43 -26.25
N ALA A 516 -29.15 0.96 -25.19
CA ALA A 516 -29.79 -0.35 -25.14
C ALA A 516 -31.02 -0.33 -24.21
N LYS A 517 -31.89 -1.33 -24.32
CA LYS A 517 -33.05 -1.52 -23.45
C LYS A 517 -33.22 -2.99 -23.10
N GLY A 518 -33.71 -3.27 -21.89
CA GLY A 518 -34.03 -4.62 -21.44
C GLY A 518 -34.33 -4.68 -19.95
N ALA A 519 -35.02 -5.72 -19.51
CA ALA A 519 -35.40 -5.91 -18.10
C ALA A 519 -36.14 -4.71 -17.44
N GLY A 520 -36.86 -3.91 -18.24
CA GLY A 520 -37.53 -2.69 -17.75
C GLY A 520 -36.63 -1.46 -17.63
N LEU A 521 -35.37 -1.55 -18.05
CA LEU A 521 -34.36 -0.50 -17.97
C LEU A 521 -34.00 0.06 -19.35
N GLU A 522 -33.66 1.35 -19.37
CA GLU A 522 -32.96 2.02 -20.46
C GLU A 522 -31.51 2.27 -20.06
N PHE A 523 -30.59 1.96 -20.98
CA PHE A 523 -29.16 2.19 -20.82
C PHE A 523 -28.70 3.22 -21.86
N ARG A 524 -27.87 4.15 -21.42
CA ARG A 524 -27.15 5.10 -22.27
C ARG A 524 -25.69 5.08 -21.90
N SER A 525 -24.82 5.13 -22.90
CA SER A 525 -23.39 5.19 -22.66
C SER A 525 -22.71 6.23 -23.52
N GLN A 526 -21.60 6.73 -23.00
CA GLN A 526 -20.62 7.51 -23.74
C GLN A 526 -19.24 6.96 -23.42
N GLY A 527 -18.34 6.98 -24.38
CA GLY A 527 -17.01 6.43 -24.17
C GLY A 527 -16.03 6.79 -25.26
N TRP A 528 -14.80 6.37 -25.05
CA TRP A 528 -13.72 6.61 -25.99
C TRP A 528 -12.63 5.55 -25.89
N ILE A 529 -11.91 5.34 -26.99
CA ILE A 529 -10.68 4.53 -27.07
C ILE A 529 -9.51 5.47 -27.36
N GLU A 530 -8.45 5.41 -26.56
CA GLU A 530 -7.21 6.18 -26.77
C GLU A 530 -6.05 5.33 -27.30
N GLN A 531 -5.02 6.00 -27.80
CA GLN A 531 -3.87 5.41 -28.52
C GLN A 531 -3.07 4.34 -27.75
N ASP A 532 -3.10 4.34 -26.42
CA ASP A 532 -2.50 3.29 -25.59
C ASP A 532 -3.39 2.04 -25.46
N GLY A 533 -4.61 2.07 -26.02
CA GLY A 533 -5.58 1.00 -25.99
C GLY A 533 -6.51 1.01 -24.80
N LEU A 534 -6.54 2.09 -24.00
CA LEU A 534 -7.57 2.24 -22.96
C LEU A 534 -8.93 2.56 -23.61
N LEU A 535 -9.91 1.70 -23.34
CA LEU A 535 -11.33 1.91 -23.60
C LEU A 535 -11.97 2.44 -22.32
N TRP A 536 -12.39 3.70 -22.28
CA TRP A 536 -13.15 4.28 -21.18
C TRP A 536 -14.63 4.31 -21.53
N LEU A 537 -15.48 3.99 -20.56
CA LEU A 537 -16.92 3.90 -20.72
C LEU A 537 -17.63 4.45 -19.48
N GLU A 538 -18.55 5.37 -19.70
CA GLU A 538 -19.55 5.77 -18.73
C GLU A 538 -20.92 5.26 -19.17
N THR A 539 -21.61 4.55 -18.29
CA THR A 539 -22.94 3.97 -18.56
C THR A 539 -23.92 4.45 -17.51
N THR A 540 -25.02 5.05 -17.99
CA THR A 540 -26.17 5.42 -17.19
C THR A 540 -27.30 4.41 -17.41
N PHE A 541 -27.88 3.91 -16.32
CA PHE A 541 -29.08 3.07 -16.36
C PHE A 541 -30.22 3.72 -15.56
N MET A 542 -31.43 3.59 -16.08
CA MET A 542 -32.64 4.21 -15.52
C MET A 542 -33.87 3.36 -15.85
N PRO A 543 -35.00 3.57 -15.16
CA PRO A 543 -36.28 2.99 -15.57
C PRO A 543 -36.61 3.37 -17.02
N ALA A 544 -37.04 2.39 -17.83
CA ALA A 544 -37.44 2.65 -19.23
C ALA A 544 -38.76 3.45 -19.35
N GLY A 545 -39.48 3.64 -18.24
CA GLY A 545 -40.70 4.43 -18.14
C GLY A 545 -40.80 5.15 -16.79
N ASN A 546 -41.94 5.77 -16.49
CA ASN A 546 -42.10 6.66 -15.33
C ASN A 546 -42.35 5.95 -13.99
N LYS A 547 -42.15 4.62 -13.91
CA LYS A 547 -42.37 3.84 -12.69
C LYS A 547 -41.04 3.28 -12.19
N PRO A 548 -40.82 3.24 -10.86
CA PRO A 548 -39.65 2.57 -10.30
C PRO A 548 -39.53 1.12 -10.78
N VAL A 549 -38.30 0.65 -10.93
CA VAL A 549 -37.99 -0.74 -11.30
C VAL A 549 -37.24 -1.38 -10.15
N ARG A 550 -37.79 -2.46 -9.60
CA ARG A 550 -37.10 -3.29 -8.61
C ARG A 550 -35.97 -4.05 -9.28
N ILE A 551 -34.75 -3.87 -8.78
CA ILE A 551 -33.55 -4.59 -9.24
C ILE A 551 -33.03 -5.40 -8.07
N ASP A 552 -32.90 -6.71 -8.27
CA ASP A 552 -32.38 -7.61 -7.25
C ASP A 552 -30.84 -7.70 -7.33
N ALA A 553 -30.30 -7.69 -8.55
CA ALA A 553 -28.87 -7.65 -8.85
C ALA A 553 -28.59 -7.08 -10.25
N LEU A 554 -27.40 -6.55 -10.49
CA LEU A 554 -26.90 -6.16 -11.81
C LEU A 554 -25.41 -6.46 -11.87
N ARG A 555 -24.98 -7.17 -12.91
CA ARG A 555 -23.58 -7.56 -13.12
C ARG A 555 -23.10 -7.18 -14.50
N LEU A 556 -21.83 -6.77 -14.58
CA LEU A 556 -21.07 -6.77 -15.83
C LEU A 556 -20.24 -8.05 -15.90
N GLU A 557 -20.25 -8.74 -17.04
CA GLU A 557 -19.48 -9.97 -17.23
C GLU A 557 -18.56 -9.86 -18.44
N PHE A 558 -17.28 -10.22 -18.26
CA PHE A 558 -16.25 -10.25 -19.29
C PHE A 558 -15.72 -11.68 -19.44
N PRO A 559 -16.11 -12.42 -20.48
CA PRO A 559 -15.66 -13.79 -20.70
C PRO A 559 -14.29 -13.80 -21.38
N ILE A 560 -13.26 -14.17 -20.61
CA ILE A 560 -11.86 -14.23 -21.05
C ILE A 560 -11.54 -15.66 -21.48
N ARG A 561 -10.75 -15.77 -22.55
CA ARG A 561 -10.34 -17.05 -23.13
C ARG A 561 -9.52 -17.86 -22.13
N GLY A 562 -9.92 -19.12 -21.92
CA GLY A 562 -9.41 -19.95 -20.82
C GLY A 562 -7.90 -20.21 -20.87
N ASP A 563 -7.31 -20.28 -22.06
CA ASP A 563 -5.87 -20.46 -22.28
C ASP A 563 -5.07 -19.15 -22.22
N GLN A 564 -5.75 -18.00 -22.09
CA GLN A 564 -5.11 -16.71 -21.82
C GLN A 564 -5.26 -16.29 -20.35
N ALA A 565 -6.27 -16.81 -19.65
CA ALA A 565 -6.54 -16.53 -18.24
C ALA A 565 -5.71 -17.42 -17.30
N GLU A 566 -4.37 -17.28 -17.35
CA GLU A 566 -3.44 -18.07 -16.54
C GLU A 566 -3.15 -17.44 -15.17
N CYS A 567 -3.14 -16.11 -15.10
CA CYS A 567 -2.77 -15.33 -13.92
C CYS A 567 -3.87 -14.32 -13.59
N LEU A 568 -4.02 -14.01 -12.31
CA LEU A 568 -4.91 -12.98 -11.78
C LEU A 568 -4.12 -12.00 -10.91
N VAL A 569 -4.36 -10.72 -11.14
CA VAL A 569 -3.86 -9.61 -10.33
C VAL A 569 -5.04 -8.74 -9.89
N CYS A 570 -5.15 -8.47 -8.59
CA CYS A 570 -6.07 -7.47 -8.03
C CYS A 570 -5.29 -6.64 -7.02
N LEU A 571 -5.27 -5.31 -7.20
CA LEU A 571 -4.44 -4.40 -6.42
C LEU A 571 -5.30 -3.35 -5.72
N GLY A 572 -5.16 -3.24 -4.40
CA GLY A 572 -5.78 -2.21 -3.56
C GLY A 572 -4.76 -1.19 -3.05
N THR A 573 -5.12 -0.50 -1.97
CA THR A 573 -4.25 0.49 -1.34
C THR A 573 -3.31 -0.14 -0.31
N GLY A 574 -2.20 0.53 0.02
CA GLY A 574 -1.29 0.16 1.12
C GLY A 574 0.22 0.11 0.79
N GLY A 575 0.66 0.42 -0.44
CA GLY A 575 2.08 0.53 -0.79
C GLY A 575 2.89 -0.75 -0.54
N ASN A 576 3.92 -0.71 0.33
CA ASN A 576 4.75 -1.88 0.72
C ASN A 576 3.93 -3.06 1.25
N TYR A 577 2.68 -2.77 1.58
CA TYR A 577 1.75 -3.54 2.36
C TYR A 577 0.36 -3.51 1.73
N ALA A 578 0.26 -3.34 0.40
CA ALA A 578 -1.06 -3.23 -0.21
C ALA A 578 -1.87 -4.53 -0.10
N ALA A 579 -3.17 -4.34 0.07
CA ALA A 579 -4.11 -5.43 -0.04
C ALA A 579 -4.15 -5.89 -1.49
N ARG A 580 -3.67 -7.11 -1.75
CA ARG A 580 -3.52 -7.61 -3.12
C ARG A 580 -3.80 -9.09 -3.25
N THR A 581 -4.12 -9.48 -4.48
CA THR A 581 -4.05 -10.86 -4.94
C THR A 581 -3.17 -10.92 -6.17
N THR A 582 -2.16 -11.78 -6.14
CA THR A 582 -1.31 -12.14 -7.27
C THR A 582 -1.23 -13.65 -7.29
N THR A 583 -1.85 -14.30 -8.28
CA THR A 583 -1.95 -15.77 -8.29
C THR A 583 -1.95 -16.33 -9.70
N VAL A 584 -1.40 -17.53 -9.84
CA VAL A 584 -1.61 -18.38 -11.00
C VAL A 584 -2.92 -19.14 -10.79
N ILE A 585 -3.86 -18.96 -11.70
CA ILE A 585 -5.18 -19.61 -11.62
C ILE A 585 -4.98 -21.12 -11.88
N PRO A 586 -5.43 -22.00 -10.97
CA PRO A 586 -5.33 -23.44 -11.19
C PRO A 586 -6.09 -23.85 -12.47
N PRO A 587 -5.44 -24.55 -13.41
CA PRO A 587 -6.04 -24.88 -14.71
C PRO A 587 -7.21 -25.86 -14.59
N GLU A 588 -7.20 -26.75 -13.60
CA GLU A 588 -8.20 -27.79 -13.36
C GLU A 588 -9.41 -27.31 -12.53
N LYS A 589 -9.30 -26.17 -11.84
CA LYS A 589 -10.37 -25.67 -10.97
C LYS A 589 -11.52 -25.10 -11.81
N ASN A 590 -12.71 -25.64 -11.62
CA ASN A 590 -13.97 -25.13 -12.19
C ASN A 590 -14.79 -24.38 -11.13
N GLY A 591 -15.76 -23.55 -11.56
CA GLY A 591 -16.59 -22.77 -10.65
C GLY A 591 -15.90 -21.52 -10.14
N LEU A 592 -16.12 -21.16 -8.87
CA LEU A 592 -15.55 -19.95 -8.27
C LEU A 592 -14.03 -20.06 -8.13
N LEU A 593 -13.30 -19.18 -8.82
CA LEU A 593 -11.84 -19.13 -8.77
C LEU A 593 -11.33 -18.19 -7.69
N TRP A 594 -11.92 -16.98 -7.61
CA TRP A 594 -11.49 -15.89 -6.72
C TRP A 594 -12.59 -14.84 -6.51
N THR A 595 -12.57 -14.13 -5.39
CA THR A 595 -13.37 -12.90 -5.14
C THR A 595 -12.58 -11.81 -4.42
N THR A 596 -13.05 -10.56 -4.46
CA THR A 596 -12.49 -9.47 -3.65
C THR A 596 -12.60 -9.69 -2.13
N LEU A 597 -13.48 -10.59 -1.67
CA LEU A 597 -13.51 -11.00 -0.26
C LEU A 597 -12.30 -11.85 0.13
N ASP A 598 -11.70 -12.56 -0.84
CA ASP A 598 -10.45 -13.31 -0.63
C ASP A 598 -9.26 -12.36 -0.46
N THR A 599 -9.26 -11.21 -1.16
CA THR A 599 -8.28 -10.13 -0.94
C THR A 599 -8.52 -9.44 0.40
N GLY A 600 -9.78 -9.21 0.74
CA GLY A 600 -10.23 -8.77 2.05
C GLY A 600 -11.05 -7.49 2.06
N ARG A 601 -12.19 -7.49 2.76
CA ARG A 601 -13.07 -6.31 2.88
C ARG A 601 -12.35 -5.08 3.45
N VAL A 602 -11.54 -5.26 4.50
CA VAL A 602 -10.81 -4.15 5.12
C VAL A 602 -9.71 -3.62 4.19
N GLY A 603 -9.19 -4.47 3.30
CA GLY A 603 -8.12 -4.11 2.39
C GLY A 603 -8.53 -3.16 1.26
N SER A 604 -9.83 -3.08 0.94
CA SER A 604 -10.34 -2.07 0.02
C SER A 604 -10.36 -0.68 0.66
N MET A 605 -10.43 -0.61 1.99
CA MET A 605 -10.67 0.61 2.77
C MET A 605 -11.94 1.38 2.35
N MET A 606 -12.91 0.68 1.73
CA MET A 606 -14.23 1.24 1.46
C MET A 606 -15.06 1.33 2.74
N ALA A 607 -15.92 2.35 2.85
CA ALA A 607 -16.85 2.45 3.98
C ALA A 607 -17.96 1.39 3.89
N VAL A 608 -18.42 1.07 2.68
CA VAL A 608 -19.34 -0.04 2.39
C VAL A 608 -18.84 -0.83 1.18
N GLY A 609 -18.91 -2.17 1.26
CA GLY A 609 -18.56 -3.09 0.18
C GLY A 609 -17.09 -3.48 0.14
N SER A 610 -16.68 -4.06 -0.99
CA SER A 610 -15.33 -4.63 -1.21
C SER A 610 -14.76 -4.23 -2.57
N PHE A 611 -14.98 -2.97 -2.98
CA PHE A 611 -14.53 -2.45 -4.28
C PHE A 611 -13.00 -2.31 -4.32
N TYR A 612 -12.38 -2.86 -5.36
CA TYR A 612 -10.97 -2.63 -5.68
C TYR A 612 -10.89 -1.96 -7.05
N PRO A 613 -9.96 -1.03 -7.28
CA PRO A 613 -9.95 -0.25 -8.51
C PRO A 613 -9.45 -1.03 -9.72
N CYS A 614 -8.90 -2.23 -9.52
CA CYS A 614 -8.11 -2.94 -10.52
C CYS A 614 -8.29 -4.45 -10.43
N VAL A 615 -8.65 -5.08 -11.56
CA VAL A 615 -8.53 -6.53 -11.75
C VAL A 615 -7.93 -6.79 -13.14
N TRP A 616 -6.80 -7.50 -13.19
CA TRP A 616 -6.22 -8.00 -14.43
C TRP A 616 -6.25 -9.52 -14.45
N ILE A 617 -6.60 -10.09 -15.59
CA ILE A 617 -6.57 -11.53 -15.84
C ILE A 617 -5.89 -11.76 -17.18
N GLY A 618 -4.84 -12.59 -17.20
CA GLY A 618 -4.06 -12.78 -18.40
C GLY A 618 -2.89 -13.74 -18.24
N SER A 619 -1.97 -13.66 -19.20
CA SER A 619 -0.68 -14.34 -19.22
C SER A 619 0.41 -13.33 -19.56
N GLU A 620 1.67 -13.77 -19.65
CA GLU A 620 2.77 -12.91 -20.09
C GLU A 620 2.70 -12.47 -21.55
N ARG A 621 1.77 -13.04 -22.31
CA ARG A 621 1.56 -12.70 -23.73
C ARG A 621 0.50 -11.64 -23.93
N ARG A 622 -0.57 -11.68 -23.12
CA ARG A 622 -1.75 -10.80 -23.20
C ARG A 622 -2.71 -11.04 -22.03
N GLY A 623 -3.54 -10.05 -21.76
CA GLY A 623 -4.59 -10.11 -20.75
C GLY A 623 -5.58 -8.97 -20.86
N LEU A 624 -6.57 -8.97 -19.98
CA LEU A 624 -7.56 -7.90 -19.83
C LEU A 624 -7.38 -7.23 -18.47
N LEU A 625 -7.10 -5.92 -18.48
CA LEU A 625 -7.21 -5.05 -17.31
C LEU A 625 -8.61 -4.44 -17.28
N TRP A 626 -9.27 -4.55 -16.12
CA TRP A 626 -10.45 -3.79 -15.74
C TRP A 626 -10.04 -2.75 -14.68
N TRP A 627 -10.51 -1.50 -14.83
CA TRP A 627 -10.23 -0.43 -13.88
C TRP A 627 -11.43 0.50 -13.65
N ALA A 628 -11.62 0.99 -12.43
CA ALA A 628 -12.48 2.14 -12.13
C ALA A 628 -11.95 2.95 -10.93
N ASP A 629 -12.13 4.28 -10.96
CA ASP A 629 -11.67 5.15 -9.87
C ASP A 629 -12.57 5.07 -8.62
N ASN A 630 -13.84 4.68 -8.73
CA ASN A 630 -14.72 4.42 -7.58
C ASN A 630 -15.95 3.59 -8.00
N ASP A 631 -16.75 3.20 -7.01
CA ASP A 631 -18.04 2.52 -7.15
C ASP A 631 -19.23 3.50 -7.16
N LYS A 632 -19.03 4.78 -7.52
CA LYS A 632 -20.14 5.73 -7.62
C LYS A 632 -21.16 5.24 -8.66
N GLY A 633 -22.44 5.28 -8.28
CA GLY A 633 -23.55 4.73 -9.06
C GLY A 633 -23.87 3.27 -8.78
N TRP A 634 -23.02 2.56 -8.04
CA TRP A 634 -23.25 1.18 -7.61
C TRP A 634 -24.16 1.17 -6.38
N VAL A 635 -24.56 -0.04 -5.95
CA VAL A 635 -25.21 -0.30 -4.67
C VAL A 635 -24.43 -1.44 -3.99
N PRO A 636 -23.31 -1.11 -3.33
CA PRO A 636 -22.43 -2.12 -2.72
C PRO A 636 -23.09 -2.77 -1.49
N HIS A 637 -22.63 -3.99 -1.17
CA HIS A 637 -23.00 -4.71 0.05
C HIS A 637 -21.76 -5.43 0.60
N ASN A 638 -21.62 -5.52 1.93
CA ASN A 638 -20.42 -6.06 2.56
C ASN A 638 -20.20 -7.55 2.28
N ASP A 639 -21.29 -8.30 2.10
CA ASP A 639 -21.24 -9.76 1.90
C ASP A 639 -21.29 -10.16 0.41
N VAL A 640 -21.40 -9.18 -0.50
CA VAL A 640 -21.35 -9.44 -1.94
C VAL A 640 -20.05 -8.89 -2.50
N PRO A 641 -19.18 -9.73 -3.09
CA PRO A 641 -17.91 -9.25 -3.62
C PRO A 641 -18.14 -8.25 -4.76
N ALA A 642 -17.43 -7.13 -4.75
CA ALA A 642 -17.49 -6.20 -5.88
C ALA A 642 -17.00 -6.86 -7.18
N HIS A 643 -16.00 -7.75 -7.09
CA HIS A 643 -15.51 -8.54 -8.21
C HIS A 643 -15.36 -10.01 -7.86
N GLN A 644 -15.69 -10.88 -8.81
CA GLN A 644 -15.45 -12.31 -8.70
C GLN A 644 -15.05 -12.90 -10.05
N VAL A 645 -14.27 -13.97 -10.01
CA VAL A 645 -13.78 -14.67 -11.20
C VAL A 645 -14.25 -16.12 -11.15
N VAL A 646 -14.90 -16.57 -12.22
CA VAL A 646 -15.56 -17.88 -12.29
C VAL A 646 -15.17 -18.59 -13.58
N ARG A 647 -14.74 -19.85 -13.49
CA ARG A 647 -14.54 -20.71 -14.66
C ARG A 647 -15.82 -21.48 -14.95
N GLN A 648 -16.36 -21.33 -16.16
CA GLN A 648 -17.57 -22.02 -16.60
C GLN A 648 -17.54 -22.26 -18.10
N GLY A 649 -17.73 -23.52 -18.54
CA GLY A 649 -17.72 -23.86 -19.97
C GLY A 649 -16.41 -23.54 -20.68
N GLY A 650 -15.26 -23.76 -20.02
CA GLY A 650 -13.92 -23.55 -20.60
C GLY A 650 -13.38 -22.11 -20.53
N GLN A 651 -14.26 -21.11 -20.48
CA GLN A 651 -13.91 -19.69 -20.30
C GLN A 651 -13.76 -19.29 -18.82
N VAL A 652 -13.00 -18.22 -18.59
CA VAL A 652 -12.85 -17.56 -17.28
C VAL A 652 -13.58 -16.22 -17.33
N VAL A 653 -14.60 -16.04 -16.48
CA VAL A 653 -15.47 -14.87 -16.50
C VAL A 653 -15.15 -13.96 -15.33
N LEU A 654 -14.71 -12.73 -15.61
CA LEU A 654 -14.70 -11.65 -14.62
C LEU A 654 -16.11 -11.09 -14.49
N ARG A 655 -16.64 -11.08 -13.27
CA ARG A 655 -17.96 -10.50 -12.94
C ARG A 655 -17.78 -9.33 -11.98
N ASN A 656 -18.27 -8.15 -12.34
CA ASN A 656 -18.39 -7.01 -11.43
C ASN A 656 -19.85 -6.92 -10.94
N ASN A 657 -20.09 -7.05 -9.63
CA ASN A 657 -21.43 -6.96 -9.03
C ASN A 657 -21.76 -5.49 -8.72
N ILE A 658 -22.41 -4.81 -9.68
CA ILE A 658 -22.75 -3.38 -9.59
C ILE A 658 -23.85 -3.14 -8.55
N ILE A 659 -24.84 -4.02 -8.50
CA ILE A 659 -25.92 -3.98 -7.50
C ILE A 659 -25.79 -5.27 -6.67
N GLY A 660 -25.26 -5.12 -5.46
CA GLY A 660 -25.04 -6.22 -4.51
C GLY A 660 -26.20 -6.42 -3.54
N GLN A 661 -27.13 -5.47 -3.44
CA GLN A 661 -28.34 -5.59 -2.64
C GLN A 661 -29.55 -5.04 -3.41
N SER A 662 -30.70 -5.67 -3.20
CA SER A 662 -31.91 -5.32 -3.92
C SER A 662 -32.44 -3.93 -3.53
N PHE A 663 -32.86 -3.14 -4.52
CA PHE A 663 -33.40 -1.80 -4.30
C PHE A 663 -34.34 -1.38 -5.43
N ASP A 664 -35.09 -0.30 -5.20
CA ASP A 664 -35.97 0.30 -6.20
C ASP A 664 -35.24 1.44 -6.91
N LEU A 665 -35.04 1.26 -8.22
CA LEU A 665 -34.42 2.28 -9.06
C LEU A 665 -35.49 3.30 -9.46
N GLU A 666 -35.42 4.48 -8.85
CA GLU A 666 -36.32 5.60 -9.14
C GLU A 666 -35.67 6.67 -10.01
N GLN A 667 -34.37 6.89 -9.82
CA GLN A 667 -33.57 7.91 -10.50
C GLN A 667 -32.42 7.26 -11.27
N PRO A 668 -31.94 7.89 -12.36
CA PRO A 668 -30.78 7.41 -13.09
C PRO A 668 -29.56 7.21 -12.19
N ARG A 669 -28.81 6.14 -12.46
CA ARG A 669 -27.50 5.89 -11.86
C ARG A 669 -26.47 5.78 -12.96
N THR A 670 -25.30 6.37 -12.74
CA THR A 670 -24.20 6.43 -13.70
C THR A 670 -22.96 5.82 -13.08
N LEU A 671 -22.36 4.87 -13.79
CA LEU A 671 -21.09 4.23 -13.44
C LEU A 671 -20.06 4.50 -14.53
N ALA A 672 -18.79 4.54 -14.17
CA ALA A 672 -17.68 4.67 -15.11
C ALA A 672 -16.64 3.58 -14.87
N LEU A 673 -16.06 3.05 -15.94
CA LEU A 673 -14.98 2.06 -15.91
C LEU A 673 -14.09 2.19 -17.14
N SER A 674 -12.96 1.51 -17.13
CA SER A 674 -12.10 1.33 -18.29
C SER A 674 -11.63 -0.11 -18.45
N LEU A 675 -11.40 -0.50 -19.69
CA LEU A 675 -10.81 -1.78 -20.09
C LEU A 675 -9.53 -1.51 -20.89
N MET A 676 -8.52 -2.35 -20.70
CA MET A 676 -7.28 -2.23 -21.46
C MET A 676 -6.66 -3.61 -21.68
N ALA A 677 -6.36 -3.95 -22.94
CA ALA A 677 -5.69 -5.21 -23.25
C ALA A 677 -4.17 -5.05 -23.10
N SER A 678 -3.54 -5.97 -22.36
CA SER A 678 -2.09 -6.00 -22.23
C SER A 678 -1.42 -6.80 -23.38
N PRO A 679 -0.14 -6.55 -23.73
CA PRO A 679 0.73 -5.47 -23.23
C PRO A 679 0.23 -4.09 -23.65
N PHE A 680 0.57 -3.06 -22.88
CA PHE A 680 0.05 -1.71 -23.05
C PHE A 680 0.84 -0.90 -24.09
N ARG A 681 2.15 -1.17 -24.20
CA ARG A 681 3.05 -0.50 -25.15
C ARG A 681 4.14 -1.46 -25.66
N PRO A 682 4.85 -1.17 -26.76
CA PRO A 682 5.96 -1.99 -27.21
C PRO A 682 7.18 -1.78 -26.30
N LEU A 683 7.91 -2.85 -26.01
CA LEU A 683 9.26 -2.74 -25.45
C LEU A 683 10.19 -2.11 -26.49
N VAL A 684 11.00 -1.14 -26.05
CA VAL A 684 11.96 -0.48 -26.94
C VAL A 684 13.06 -1.46 -27.39
N LYS A 685 13.65 -1.22 -28.56
CA LYS A 685 14.78 -2.03 -29.01
C LYS A 685 15.91 -2.01 -27.98
N ASN A 686 16.45 -3.18 -27.65
CA ASN A 686 17.52 -3.36 -26.65
C ASN A 686 17.17 -2.85 -25.24
N TRP A 687 15.87 -2.84 -24.87
CA TRP A 687 15.39 -2.38 -23.56
C TRP A 687 16.16 -2.97 -22.37
N ARG A 688 16.59 -4.25 -22.46
CA ARG A 688 17.37 -4.93 -21.41
C ARG A 688 18.63 -4.17 -21.01
N MET A 689 19.21 -3.36 -21.89
CA MET A 689 20.40 -2.53 -21.65
C MET A 689 20.12 -1.02 -21.55
N ALA A 690 19.06 -0.55 -22.20
CA ALA A 690 18.87 0.87 -22.47
C ALA A 690 18.00 1.58 -21.43
N LEU A 691 17.16 0.84 -20.71
CA LEU A 691 16.18 1.38 -19.77
C LEU A 691 16.34 0.72 -18.40
N GLY A 692 16.03 1.47 -17.35
CA GLY A 692 16.05 1.01 -15.97
C GLY A 692 15.58 2.14 -15.06
N SER A 693 15.11 1.79 -13.88
CA SER A 693 14.69 2.72 -12.83
C SER A 693 15.54 2.48 -11.59
N TRP A 694 16.11 3.52 -11.01
CA TRP A 694 16.85 3.45 -9.75
C TRP A 694 16.50 4.65 -8.89
N ASP A 695 16.31 4.45 -7.59
CA ASP A 695 16.34 5.60 -6.69
C ASP A 695 17.74 6.19 -6.67
N GLY A 696 17.82 7.50 -6.77
CA GLY A 696 19.11 8.15 -6.70
C GLY A 696 19.16 9.58 -6.21
N THR A 697 18.02 10.13 -5.81
CA THR A 697 18.02 11.50 -5.28
C THR A 697 17.03 11.70 -4.15
N PHE A 698 16.28 10.70 -3.67
CA PHE A 698 15.29 10.91 -2.60
C PHE A 698 15.92 11.42 -1.31
N SER A 699 17.05 10.84 -0.91
CA SER A 699 17.82 11.24 0.27
C SER A 699 19.05 12.06 -0.12
N GLY A 700 19.18 13.26 0.45
CA GLY A 700 20.46 13.95 0.44
C GLY A 700 20.44 15.44 0.76
N GLY A 701 20.00 15.81 1.97
CA GLY A 701 20.02 17.18 2.49
C GLY A 701 21.42 17.81 2.59
N GLU A 702 21.76 18.40 3.74
CA GLU A 702 23.04 19.12 3.93
C GLU A 702 24.29 18.31 3.49
N SER A 703 24.28 17.00 3.72
CA SER A 703 25.40 16.08 3.50
C SER A 703 25.80 15.86 2.03
N TRP A 704 24.96 16.23 1.05
CA TRP A 704 25.26 16.01 -0.37
C TRP A 704 25.67 17.30 -1.10
N GLY A 705 25.57 18.46 -0.45
CA GLY A 705 26.10 19.74 -0.98
C GLY A 705 25.36 20.36 -2.18
N TYR A 706 24.39 19.68 -2.80
CA TYR A 706 23.73 20.16 -4.02
C TYR A 706 22.21 20.36 -3.92
N LYS A 707 21.57 19.77 -2.91
CA LYS A 707 20.13 19.86 -2.62
C LYS A 707 19.81 20.76 -1.44
N TRP A 708 20.67 21.73 -1.16
CA TRP A 708 20.39 22.75 -0.17
C TRP A 708 21.11 24.03 -0.55
N ARG A 709 20.67 25.14 0.03
CA ARG A 709 21.39 26.42 -0.02
C ARG A 709 21.18 27.19 1.26
N LYS A 710 22.10 28.12 1.58
CA LYS A 710 21.80 29.17 2.55
C LYS A 710 20.93 30.22 1.87
N ASP A 711 19.83 30.56 2.50
CA ASP A 711 19.00 31.69 2.11
C ASP A 711 19.86 32.97 2.22
N PRO A 712 20.07 33.70 1.11
CA PRO A 712 20.89 34.91 1.12
C PRO A 712 20.30 36.04 1.99
N LYS A 713 19.01 35.99 2.33
CA LYS A 713 18.33 37.00 3.16
C LYS A 713 18.30 36.63 4.64
N THR A 714 17.98 35.37 4.95
CA THR A 714 17.76 34.94 6.34
C THR A 714 18.95 34.18 6.93
N GLY A 715 19.90 33.74 6.10
CA GLY A 715 21.00 32.86 6.50
C GLY A 715 20.56 31.42 6.83
N GLY A 716 19.26 31.14 6.85
CA GLY A 716 18.68 29.82 7.12
C GLY A 716 18.94 28.84 5.97
N ILE A 717 18.99 27.55 6.28
CA ILE A 717 19.16 26.51 5.27
C ILE A 717 17.81 26.25 4.58
N ILE A 718 17.81 26.30 3.25
CA ILE A 718 16.69 25.85 2.42
C ILE A 718 17.11 24.53 1.80
N GLU A 719 16.46 23.45 2.22
CA GLU A 719 16.62 22.14 1.60
C GLU A 719 15.72 22.03 0.37
N GLY A 720 16.32 21.70 -0.77
CA GLY A 720 15.65 21.39 -2.02
C GLY A 720 15.34 19.91 -2.09
N TRP A 721 14.05 19.60 -2.14
CA TRP A 721 13.60 18.23 -2.04
C TRP A 721 13.73 17.44 -3.36
N ASN A 722 13.67 18.11 -4.52
CA ASN A 722 13.75 17.50 -5.86
C ASN A 722 14.41 18.46 -6.88
N TRP A 723 14.66 18.03 -8.12
CA TRP A 723 15.21 18.89 -9.18
C TRP A 723 14.14 19.53 -10.07
N LEU A 724 12.88 19.14 -9.90
CA LEU A 724 11.71 19.77 -10.51
C LEU A 724 11.48 21.19 -9.97
N THR A 725 11.94 21.47 -8.74
CA THR A 725 12.02 22.80 -8.14
C THR A 725 13.36 22.94 -7.39
N PRO A 726 14.25 23.87 -7.76
CA PRO A 726 15.53 24.04 -7.09
C PRO A 726 15.33 24.52 -5.64
N PRO A 727 16.34 24.42 -4.75
CA PRO A 727 16.25 24.73 -3.32
C PRO A 727 15.94 26.21 -3.01
N SER A 728 14.78 26.72 -3.40
CA SER A 728 14.38 28.12 -3.24
C SER A 728 12.87 28.23 -3.12
N LYS A 729 12.39 28.97 -2.12
CA LYS A 729 10.98 29.35 -1.99
C LYS A 729 10.56 30.48 -2.95
N ASN A 730 11.52 31.10 -3.65
CA ASN A 730 11.28 32.22 -4.58
C ASN A 730 11.44 31.75 -6.03
N PRO A 731 10.34 31.60 -6.80
CA PRO A 731 10.39 31.16 -8.20
C PRO A 731 11.27 32.01 -9.14
N ALA A 732 11.51 33.28 -8.79
CA ALA A 732 12.36 34.17 -9.58
C ALA A 732 13.85 33.74 -9.59
N GLU A 733 14.29 32.98 -8.59
CA GLU A 733 15.69 32.55 -8.46
C GLU A 733 15.95 31.21 -9.16
N TRP A 734 14.89 30.48 -9.54
CA TRP A 734 15.01 29.11 -10.03
C TRP A 734 15.84 28.99 -11.33
N GLY A 735 15.67 29.92 -12.27
CA GLY A 735 16.35 29.87 -13.58
C GLY A 735 17.88 29.93 -13.48
N ALA A 736 18.42 30.74 -12.55
CA ALA A 736 19.85 30.84 -12.33
C ALA A 736 20.42 29.53 -11.76
N ILE A 737 19.74 28.95 -10.76
CA ILE A 737 20.16 27.70 -10.11
C ILE A 737 20.09 26.53 -11.11
N TRP A 738 19.00 26.43 -11.87
CA TRP A 738 18.83 25.42 -12.91
C TRP A 738 19.93 25.48 -13.97
N SER A 739 20.33 26.68 -14.39
CA SER A 739 21.42 26.85 -15.37
C SER A 739 22.75 26.24 -14.90
N GLU A 740 23.02 26.23 -13.59
CA GLU A 740 24.20 25.57 -13.02
C GLU A 740 24.07 24.04 -13.05
N TYR A 741 22.90 23.52 -12.70
CA TYR A 741 22.61 22.08 -12.75
C TYR A 741 22.69 21.54 -14.17
N LYS A 742 22.24 22.33 -15.16
CA LYS A 742 22.28 21.96 -16.56
C LYS A 742 23.70 21.69 -17.06
N LYS A 743 24.69 22.50 -16.65
CA LYS A 743 26.09 22.29 -17.05
C LYS A 743 26.61 20.92 -16.59
N LYS A 744 26.31 20.55 -15.35
CA LYS A 744 26.72 19.26 -14.76
C LYS A 744 25.96 18.08 -15.39
N ALA A 745 24.67 18.26 -15.66
CA ALA A 745 23.86 17.27 -16.36
C ALA A 745 24.41 16.96 -17.76
N ASP A 746 24.71 18.00 -18.54
CA ASP A 746 25.21 17.86 -19.91
C ASP A 746 26.61 17.19 -19.95
N GLU A 747 27.48 17.49 -18.97
CA GLU A 747 28.78 16.83 -18.82
C GLU A 747 28.64 15.33 -18.54
N LYS A 748 27.77 14.94 -17.59
CA LYS A 748 27.49 13.54 -17.28
C LYS A 748 26.97 12.77 -18.50
N VAL A 749 25.96 13.32 -19.20
CA VAL A 749 25.38 12.64 -20.37
C VAL A 749 26.45 12.39 -21.43
N ARG A 750 27.31 13.38 -21.70
CA ARG A 750 28.39 13.25 -22.68
C ARG A 750 29.38 12.12 -22.33
N GLN A 751 29.66 11.93 -21.04
CA GLN A 751 30.59 10.91 -20.56
C GLN A 751 30.01 9.49 -20.64
N GLU A 752 28.75 9.30 -20.22
CA GLU A 752 28.17 7.98 -19.99
C GLU A 752 27.43 7.40 -21.21
N GLN A 753 26.80 8.25 -22.03
CA GLN A 753 25.89 7.81 -23.10
C GLN A 753 26.47 6.75 -24.07
N PRO A 754 27.75 6.82 -24.50
CA PRO A 754 28.29 5.84 -25.45
C PRO A 754 28.44 4.42 -24.90
N CYS A 755 28.66 4.29 -23.59
CA CYS A 755 29.04 3.03 -22.96
C CYS A 755 27.98 2.51 -21.98
N ASN A 756 27.14 3.40 -21.45
CA ASN A 756 26.11 3.09 -20.47
C ASN A 756 24.87 3.99 -20.64
N PRO A 757 24.06 3.80 -21.70
CA PRO A 757 22.92 4.66 -21.98
C PRO A 757 21.88 4.69 -20.85
N CYS A 758 21.74 3.60 -20.08
CA CYS A 758 20.89 3.57 -18.90
C CYS A 758 21.43 4.50 -17.80
N GLN A 759 22.73 4.41 -17.45
CA GLN A 759 23.36 5.27 -16.43
C GLN A 759 23.51 6.74 -16.86
N ALA A 760 23.58 7.02 -18.15
CA ALA A 760 23.61 8.40 -18.66
C ALA A 760 22.35 9.19 -18.30
N ARG A 761 21.23 8.48 -18.07
CA ARG A 761 19.92 9.04 -17.78
C ARG A 761 19.50 8.92 -16.32
N ASN A 762 20.25 8.19 -15.52
CA ASN A 762 19.97 7.98 -14.12
C ASN A 762 21.06 8.60 -13.24
N TRP A 763 20.67 8.97 -12.02
CA TRP A 763 21.55 9.48 -10.95
C TRP A 763 22.29 10.80 -11.24
N MET A 764 22.15 11.77 -10.32
CA MET A 764 22.71 13.14 -10.26
C MET A 764 22.53 14.06 -11.49
N PHE A 765 21.92 15.23 -11.26
CA PHE A 765 21.63 16.35 -12.19
C PHE A 765 20.77 16.03 -13.43
N VAL A 766 20.78 14.80 -13.93
CA VAL A 766 19.92 14.32 -15.04
C VAL A 766 18.62 13.68 -14.56
N HIS A 767 18.54 13.36 -13.26
CA HIS A 767 17.49 12.53 -12.66
C HIS A 767 16.92 13.20 -11.43
N THR A 768 15.60 13.10 -11.22
CA THR A 768 14.94 13.49 -9.97
C THR A 768 14.01 12.42 -9.46
N SER A 769 14.08 12.15 -8.15
CA SER A 769 13.15 11.30 -7.41
C SER A 769 12.18 12.20 -6.65
N LEU A 770 10.89 11.92 -6.74
CA LEU A 770 9.84 12.53 -5.92
C LEU A 770 8.63 11.61 -5.87
N PRO A 771 7.80 11.66 -4.80
CA PRO A 771 6.54 10.94 -4.78
C PRO A 771 5.63 11.39 -5.91
N LEU A 772 4.86 10.46 -6.46
CA LEU A 772 3.75 10.75 -7.35
C LEU A 772 2.54 11.22 -6.56
N VAL A 773 2.28 10.65 -5.38
CA VAL A 773 1.15 11.01 -4.53
C VAL A 773 1.59 11.04 -3.07
N GLY A 774 0.95 11.87 -2.23
CA GLY A 774 1.28 11.98 -0.80
C GLY A 774 2.61 12.70 -0.49
N TYR A 775 3.08 12.65 0.76
CA TYR A 775 4.33 13.29 1.22
C TYR A 775 4.41 14.82 0.98
N GLY A 776 3.27 15.51 1.01
CA GLY A 776 3.18 16.96 0.81
C GLY A 776 3.33 17.39 -0.66
N TRP A 777 3.33 18.70 -0.91
CA TRP A 777 3.33 19.25 -2.27
C TRP A 777 4.71 19.19 -2.94
N LYS A 778 4.74 18.94 -4.26
CA LYS A 778 6.01 18.84 -5.04
C LYS A 778 6.58 20.19 -5.47
N SER A 779 6.07 21.26 -4.85
CA SER A 779 6.53 22.62 -5.06
C SER A 779 6.58 23.37 -3.72
N PRO A 780 7.66 24.15 -3.46
CA PRO A 780 7.75 25.03 -2.31
C PRO A 780 6.99 26.36 -2.49
N ASP A 781 6.29 26.55 -3.62
CA ASP A 781 5.48 27.74 -3.88
C ASP A 781 4.15 27.71 -3.11
N GLU A 782 4.20 28.17 -1.87
CA GLU A 782 3.06 28.23 -0.94
C GLU A 782 1.88 29.06 -1.48
N LYS A 783 2.10 29.99 -2.43
CA LYS A 783 1.00 30.74 -3.06
C LYS A 783 0.11 29.81 -3.89
N VAL A 784 0.70 28.87 -4.60
CA VAL A 784 -0.01 27.91 -5.45
C VAL A 784 -0.61 26.80 -4.58
N SER A 785 0.21 26.15 -3.75
CA SER A 785 -0.21 24.95 -3.02
C SER A 785 -1.28 25.23 -1.97
N ASN A 786 -1.26 26.39 -1.31
CA ASN A 786 -2.31 26.78 -0.38
C ASN A 786 -3.63 27.13 -1.09
N TYR A 787 -3.56 27.73 -2.30
CA TYR A 787 -4.75 28.16 -3.03
C TYR A 787 -5.48 26.99 -3.70
N PHE A 788 -4.74 26.07 -4.34
CA PHE A 788 -5.33 24.93 -5.05
C PHE A 788 -5.41 23.64 -4.23
N GLY A 789 -4.83 23.60 -3.02
CA GLY A 789 -4.83 22.42 -2.15
C GLY A 789 -6.19 21.73 -1.99
N PRO A 790 -7.31 22.46 -1.76
CA PRO A 790 -8.65 21.86 -1.69
C PRO A 790 -9.14 21.21 -2.99
N GLU A 791 -8.70 21.69 -4.16
CA GLU A 791 -8.98 21.08 -5.45
C GLU A 791 -8.10 19.85 -5.68
N TRP A 792 -6.82 19.94 -5.36
CA TRP A 792 -5.86 18.86 -5.57
C TRP A 792 -6.12 17.70 -4.61
N GLY A 793 -6.62 17.98 -3.40
CA GLY A 793 -6.86 16.99 -2.36
C GLY A 793 -5.57 16.57 -1.64
N SER A 794 -5.71 15.93 -0.48
CA SER A 794 -4.60 15.64 0.46
C SER A 794 -3.49 14.73 -0.10
N SER A 795 -3.79 13.98 -1.17
CA SER A 795 -2.87 13.00 -1.78
C SER A 795 -2.66 13.25 -3.27
N GLU A 796 -2.92 14.47 -3.77
CA GLU A 796 -2.76 14.85 -5.19
C GLU A 796 -3.59 13.98 -6.16
N ALA A 797 -4.87 14.32 -6.31
CA ALA A 797 -5.80 13.66 -7.23
C ALA A 797 -5.61 14.04 -8.71
N TYR A 798 -4.55 14.80 -9.04
CA TYR A 798 -4.22 15.25 -10.39
C TYR A 798 -5.39 15.89 -11.19
N PRO A 799 -6.18 16.83 -10.63
CA PRO A 799 -7.09 17.62 -11.44
C PRO A 799 -6.32 18.50 -12.44
N ASP A 800 -7.02 19.11 -13.40
CA ASP A 800 -6.37 19.80 -14.54
C ASP A 800 -5.41 20.92 -14.12
N THR A 801 -5.72 21.72 -13.10
CA THR A 801 -4.80 22.78 -12.62
C THR A 801 -3.52 22.20 -12.02
N ASN A 802 -3.60 21.07 -11.32
CA ASN A 802 -2.45 20.37 -10.75
C ASN A 802 -1.53 19.88 -11.87
N ILE A 803 -2.13 19.25 -12.89
CA ILE A 803 -1.43 18.76 -14.08
C ILE A 803 -0.73 19.92 -14.78
N ARG A 804 -1.45 21.00 -15.11
CA ARG A 804 -0.88 22.17 -15.81
C ARG A 804 0.30 22.77 -15.05
N TYR A 805 0.17 22.93 -13.74
CA TYR A 805 1.22 23.49 -12.90
C TYR A 805 2.48 22.60 -12.91
N TYR A 806 2.33 21.28 -12.75
CA TYR A 806 3.49 20.36 -12.76
C TYR A 806 4.12 20.21 -14.13
N LEU A 807 3.35 20.28 -15.22
CA LEU A 807 3.90 20.36 -16.58
C LEU A 807 4.68 21.66 -16.81
N TYR A 808 4.21 22.79 -16.26
CA TYR A 808 4.95 24.05 -16.28
C TYR A 808 6.29 23.94 -15.54
N LEU A 809 6.32 23.32 -14.35
CA LEU A 809 7.57 23.10 -13.62
C LEU A 809 8.51 22.18 -14.41
N ALA A 810 7.99 21.08 -14.98
CA ALA A 810 8.77 20.12 -15.74
C ALA A 810 9.37 20.73 -17.01
N ASP A 811 8.58 21.48 -17.78
CA ASP A 811 9.05 22.17 -18.98
C ASP A 811 10.25 23.09 -18.66
N ARG A 812 10.15 23.88 -17.58
CA ARG A 812 11.26 24.71 -17.13
C ARG A 812 12.46 23.89 -16.69
N ALA A 813 12.27 22.84 -15.90
CA ALA A 813 13.36 21.97 -15.45
C ALA A 813 14.08 21.27 -16.62
N PHE A 814 13.37 20.86 -17.67
CA PHE A 814 13.97 20.27 -18.87
C PHE A 814 14.79 21.29 -19.67
N ARG A 815 14.21 22.48 -19.94
CA ARG A 815 14.87 23.53 -20.74
C ARG A 815 16.00 24.24 -20.00
N GLU A 816 15.75 24.66 -18.77
CA GLU A 816 16.64 25.50 -17.96
C GLU A 816 17.57 24.65 -17.08
N GLY A 817 17.08 23.53 -16.55
CA GLY A 817 17.72 22.75 -15.47
C GLY A 817 18.57 21.55 -15.89
N GLY A 818 18.44 21.09 -17.14
CA GLY A 818 19.16 19.92 -17.63
C GLY A 818 18.60 18.57 -17.17
N LEU A 819 17.42 18.56 -16.53
CA LEU A 819 16.73 17.34 -16.14
C LEU A 819 16.39 16.49 -17.39
N ARG A 820 16.53 15.16 -17.28
CA ARG A 820 16.31 14.18 -18.36
C ARG A 820 15.34 13.08 -17.98
N THR A 821 15.27 12.76 -16.69
CA THR A 821 14.50 11.63 -16.15
C THR A 821 13.79 12.04 -14.87
N ILE A 822 12.51 11.68 -14.77
CA ILE A 822 11.74 11.78 -13.54
C ILE A 822 11.43 10.37 -13.06
N TYR A 823 11.80 10.12 -11.82
CA TYR A 823 11.44 8.96 -11.02
C TYR A 823 10.27 9.34 -10.13
N TRP A 824 9.15 8.66 -10.36
CA TRP A 824 7.91 8.78 -9.61
C TRP A 824 7.84 7.68 -8.55
N ASP A 825 8.06 8.04 -7.30
CA ASP A 825 7.84 7.12 -6.18
C ASP A 825 6.33 6.96 -5.91
N ILE A 826 5.91 5.89 -5.22
CA ILE A 826 4.49 5.67 -4.87
C ILE A 826 3.60 5.45 -6.12
N PHE A 827 4.09 4.65 -7.08
CA PHE A 827 3.36 4.32 -8.32
C PHE A 827 2.38 3.14 -8.14
N PHE A 828 1.42 3.29 -7.23
CA PHE A 828 0.39 2.30 -6.92
C PHE A 828 -0.98 2.95 -6.64
N PRO A 829 -2.08 2.16 -6.60
CA PRO A 829 -3.39 2.68 -6.26
C PRO A 829 -3.42 3.33 -4.87
N THR A 830 -3.79 4.62 -4.83
CA THR A 830 -3.90 5.40 -3.58
C THR A 830 -5.34 5.82 -3.36
N LEU A 831 -5.80 5.69 -2.12
CA LEU A 831 -7.15 6.05 -1.70
C LEU A 831 -7.29 7.57 -1.52
N HIS A 832 -8.41 8.13 -1.97
CA HIS A 832 -8.79 9.53 -1.82
C HIS A 832 -10.16 9.65 -1.15
N SER A 833 -10.24 10.41 -0.06
CA SER A 833 -11.48 10.71 0.67
C SER A 833 -12.03 12.12 0.37
N THR A 834 -11.38 12.88 -0.51
CA THR A 834 -11.80 14.25 -0.84
C THR A 834 -13.01 14.24 -1.77
N ILE A 835 -14.15 14.76 -1.29
CA ILE A 835 -15.37 14.90 -2.11
C ILE A 835 -15.34 16.16 -2.99
N GLN A 836 -14.58 17.20 -2.63
CA GLN A 836 -14.53 18.48 -3.35
C GLN A 836 -14.03 18.35 -4.79
N ASN A 837 -13.11 17.41 -5.03
CA ASN A 837 -12.53 17.12 -6.33
C ASN A 837 -13.21 15.92 -7.03
N GLY A 838 -14.24 15.35 -6.41
CA GLY A 838 -15.08 14.30 -6.98
C GLY A 838 -14.47 12.89 -7.01
N MET A 839 -13.33 12.66 -6.35
CA MET A 839 -12.76 11.31 -6.22
C MET A 839 -13.57 10.44 -5.24
N ALA A 840 -14.09 11.05 -4.17
CA ALA A 840 -14.98 10.43 -3.20
C ALA A 840 -16.43 10.93 -3.33
N TYR A 841 -17.38 10.26 -2.67
CA TYR A 841 -18.79 10.70 -2.61
C TYR A 841 -19.44 10.43 -1.26
N THR A 842 -20.52 11.16 -0.95
CA THR A 842 -21.28 11.01 0.30
C THR A 842 -22.26 9.84 0.21
N LEU A 843 -22.27 9.00 1.24
CA LEU A 843 -23.22 7.90 1.43
C LEU A 843 -24.55 8.39 2.03
N PRO A 844 -25.64 7.60 1.93
CA PRO A 844 -26.95 7.99 2.49
C PRO A 844 -26.94 8.26 4.00
N ASP A 845 -26.02 7.69 4.75
CA ASP A 845 -25.85 7.87 6.20
C ASP A 845 -24.98 9.10 6.58
N GLY A 846 -24.58 9.89 5.59
CA GLY A 846 -23.69 11.05 5.75
C GLY A 846 -22.20 10.72 5.80
N GLY A 847 -21.83 9.43 5.78
CA GLY A 847 -20.44 8.97 5.66
C GLY A 847 -19.84 9.29 4.29
N ILE A 848 -18.53 9.11 4.15
CA ILE A 848 -17.82 9.32 2.87
C ILE A 848 -17.40 7.95 2.34
N GLN A 849 -17.85 7.61 1.14
CA GLN A 849 -17.27 6.51 0.36
C GLN A 849 -16.03 7.06 -0.36
N PRO A 850 -14.83 6.55 -0.07
CA PRO A 850 -13.62 6.98 -0.74
C PRO A 850 -13.54 6.42 -2.17
N GLY A 851 -12.57 6.91 -2.94
CA GLY A 851 -12.23 6.40 -4.27
C GLY A 851 -10.71 6.42 -4.51
N TYR A 852 -10.32 6.37 -5.78
CA TYR A 852 -8.94 6.35 -6.28
C TYR A 852 -8.78 7.41 -7.38
N ALA A 853 -7.55 7.73 -7.77
CA ALA A 853 -7.27 8.72 -8.82
C ALA A 853 -6.48 8.14 -10.00
N GLY A 854 -6.85 6.96 -10.50
CA GLY A 854 -6.12 6.27 -11.57
C GLY A 854 -6.21 6.97 -12.92
N TRP A 855 -7.39 7.43 -13.33
CA TRP A 855 -7.56 8.09 -14.63
C TRP A 855 -6.88 9.45 -14.70
N ASN A 856 -6.97 10.24 -13.63
CA ASN A 856 -6.30 11.53 -13.55
C ASN A 856 -4.77 11.35 -13.53
N THR A 857 -4.26 10.37 -12.77
CA THR A 857 -2.83 10.07 -12.73
C THR A 857 -2.33 9.55 -14.09
N ARG A 858 -3.07 8.67 -14.75
CA ARG A 858 -2.78 8.26 -16.14
C ARG A 858 -2.73 9.47 -17.07
N ARG A 859 -3.71 10.39 -16.97
CA ARG A 859 -3.76 11.60 -17.80
C ARG A 859 -2.54 12.51 -17.56
N PHE A 860 -2.16 12.70 -16.31
CA PHE A 860 -0.94 13.43 -15.94
C PHE A 860 0.29 12.82 -16.58
N LEU A 861 0.50 11.51 -16.39
CA LEU A 861 1.66 10.79 -16.90
C LEU A 861 1.70 10.75 -18.44
N MET A 862 0.55 10.66 -19.09
CA MET A 862 0.44 10.78 -20.55
C MET A 862 0.88 12.16 -21.04
N ARG A 863 0.41 13.25 -20.42
CA ARG A 863 0.81 14.62 -20.79
C ARG A 863 2.28 14.89 -20.46
N MET A 864 2.78 14.35 -19.35
CA MET A 864 4.20 14.41 -18.99
C MET A 864 5.06 13.70 -20.04
N TYR A 865 4.66 12.50 -20.48
CA TYR A 865 5.33 11.77 -21.55
C TYR A 865 5.34 12.55 -22.87
N ALA A 866 4.21 13.16 -23.24
CA ALA A 866 4.10 14.03 -24.41
C ALA A 866 5.05 15.24 -24.33
N LEU A 867 5.15 15.88 -23.16
CA LEU A 867 6.07 16.99 -22.93
C LEU A 867 7.53 16.53 -23.00
N MET A 868 7.87 15.40 -22.38
CA MET A 868 9.21 14.81 -22.48
C MET A 868 9.58 14.47 -23.92
N GLN A 869 8.61 14.04 -24.74
CA GLN A 869 8.81 13.84 -26.17
C GLN A 869 9.10 15.14 -26.92
N ASP A 870 8.40 16.24 -26.62
CA ASP A 870 8.70 17.56 -27.20
C ASP A 870 10.14 18.02 -26.92
N HIS A 871 10.71 17.56 -25.79
CA HIS A 871 12.10 17.82 -25.40
C HIS A 871 13.09 16.74 -25.87
N GLY A 872 12.66 15.76 -26.67
CA GLY A 872 13.52 14.67 -27.16
C GLY A 872 14.05 13.74 -26.06
N LEU A 873 13.34 13.65 -24.93
CA LEU A 873 13.77 12.89 -23.77
C LEU A 873 13.30 11.43 -23.82
N THR A 874 12.17 11.13 -24.46
CA THR A 874 11.62 9.76 -24.53
C THR A 874 12.28 8.93 -25.63
N PRO A 875 12.44 7.61 -25.45
CA PRO A 875 12.12 6.83 -24.26
C PRO A 875 13.21 6.91 -23.18
N GLY A 876 12.87 6.48 -21.97
CA GLY A 876 13.75 6.38 -20.79
C GLY A 876 13.75 7.63 -19.91
N ALA A 877 12.72 8.47 -20.01
CA ALA A 877 12.60 9.70 -19.24
C ALA A 877 11.58 9.61 -18.10
N GLN A 878 10.61 8.69 -18.21
CA GLN A 878 9.56 8.54 -17.22
C GLN A 878 9.66 7.16 -16.59
N VAL A 879 10.19 7.12 -15.38
CA VAL A 879 10.39 5.90 -14.61
C VAL A 879 9.68 6.02 -13.27
N SER A 880 9.38 4.90 -12.63
CA SER A 880 8.73 4.91 -11.33
C SER A 880 9.32 3.91 -10.38
N HIS A 881 8.87 4.00 -9.15
CA HIS A 881 8.99 2.97 -8.14
C HIS A 881 7.62 2.63 -7.61
N ALA A 882 7.34 1.34 -7.68
CA ALA A 882 6.05 0.78 -7.39
C ALA A 882 6.08 -0.03 -6.08
N THR A 883 7.24 -0.07 -5.41
CA THR A 883 7.53 -0.79 -4.17
C THR A 883 7.26 -2.29 -4.26
N ASN A 884 5.96 -2.63 -4.34
CA ASN A 884 5.42 -3.97 -4.46
C ASN A 884 4.21 -4.05 -5.42
N ASP A 885 3.53 -2.95 -5.75
CA ASP A 885 2.22 -2.93 -6.46
C ASP A 885 2.18 -1.86 -7.55
N TYR A 886 1.54 -2.13 -8.69
CA TYR A 886 1.64 -1.26 -9.86
C TYR A 886 0.34 -0.49 -10.11
N LEU A 887 0.43 0.79 -10.47
CA LEU A 887 -0.70 1.55 -11.03
C LEU A 887 -0.93 1.13 -12.50
N LEU A 888 -1.48 -0.07 -12.71
CA LEU A 888 -1.57 -0.72 -14.03
C LEU A 888 -2.23 0.13 -15.11
N VAL A 889 -3.27 0.89 -14.77
CA VAL A 889 -3.97 1.79 -15.72
C VAL A 889 -3.04 2.86 -16.31
N ALA A 890 -1.97 3.24 -15.59
CA ALA A 890 -1.01 4.24 -16.03
C ALA A 890 0.27 3.63 -16.65
N CYS A 891 0.48 2.31 -16.57
CA CYS A 891 1.70 1.64 -17.05
C CYS A 891 1.99 1.87 -18.55
N GLY A 892 0.96 2.11 -19.37
CA GLY A 892 1.14 2.44 -20.80
C GLY A 892 2.00 3.69 -21.06
N TRP A 893 2.20 4.53 -20.04
CA TRP A 893 2.99 5.77 -20.10
C TRP A 893 4.28 5.72 -19.26
N MET A 894 4.75 4.52 -18.90
CA MET A 894 5.98 4.32 -18.13
C MET A 894 7.05 3.60 -18.95
N ASP A 895 8.32 4.01 -18.83
CA ASP A 895 9.46 3.35 -19.47
C ASP A 895 10.08 2.24 -18.63
N ALA A 896 10.17 2.46 -17.31
CA ALA A 896 10.64 1.45 -16.37
C ALA A 896 9.96 1.62 -15.00
N ILE A 897 9.85 0.52 -14.26
CA ILE A 897 9.34 0.45 -12.89
C ILE A 897 10.42 -0.20 -12.03
N LEU A 898 10.76 0.42 -10.91
CA LEU A 898 11.54 -0.19 -9.84
C LEU A 898 10.59 -0.90 -8.89
N ASP A 899 10.91 -2.16 -8.63
CA ASP A 899 10.21 -3.09 -7.76
C ASP A 899 11.24 -3.65 -6.76
N GLY A 900 10.85 -4.49 -5.81
CA GLY A 900 11.79 -5.13 -4.89
C GLY A 900 11.81 -4.55 -3.47
N GLU A 901 11.06 -3.49 -3.19
CA GLU A 901 10.93 -2.92 -1.83
C GLU A 901 9.93 -3.73 -0.99
N TYR A 902 10.34 -4.97 -0.70
CA TYR A 902 9.73 -5.79 0.35
C TYR A 902 10.46 -5.55 1.69
N HIS A 903 10.15 -6.33 2.73
CA HIS A 903 10.74 -6.18 4.06
C HIS A 903 12.28 -6.12 4.00
N LYS A 904 12.85 -5.32 4.90
CA LYS A 904 14.30 -5.24 5.08
C LYS A 904 14.80 -6.58 5.61
N LEU A 905 15.65 -7.27 4.85
CA LEU A 905 16.30 -8.50 5.29
C LEU A 905 17.45 -8.15 6.25
N THR A 906 17.35 -8.64 7.49
CA THR A 906 18.32 -8.47 8.58
C THR A 906 18.82 -9.82 9.07
N ASP A 907 19.79 -9.84 9.99
CA ASP A 907 20.39 -11.09 10.47
C ASP A 907 19.38 -12.00 11.18
N GLU A 908 18.31 -11.42 11.73
CA GLU A 908 17.20 -12.11 12.39
C GLU A 908 16.18 -12.71 11.41
N SER A 909 16.20 -12.31 10.13
CA SER A 909 15.21 -12.79 9.15
C SER A 909 15.39 -14.28 8.93
N ALA A 910 14.33 -15.08 9.02
CA ALA A 910 14.40 -16.51 8.73
C ALA A 910 14.44 -16.84 7.22
N MET A 911 13.85 -15.97 6.41
CA MET A 911 13.70 -16.11 4.95
C MET A 911 14.83 -15.40 4.18
N ASP A 912 14.93 -15.67 2.88
CA ASP A 912 15.72 -14.86 1.96
C ASP A 912 14.87 -14.03 0.98
N TRP A 913 15.52 -13.36 0.02
CA TRP A 913 14.82 -12.49 -0.92
C TRP A 913 13.88 -13.28 -1.85
N VAL A 914 14.27 -14.49 -2.27
CA VAL A 914 13.51 -15.32 -3.21
C VAL A 914 12.21 -15.78 -2.57
N ASP A 915 12.24 -16.14 -1.28
CA ASP A 915 11.04 -16.47 -0.51
C ASP A 915 10.03 -15.31 -0.46
N GLY A 916 10.52 -14.07 -0.41
CA GLY A 916 9.67 -12.86 -0.39
C GLY A 916 8.96 -12.58 -1.71
N TYR A 917 9.42 -13.19 -2.81
CA TYR A 917 8.90 -13.01 -4.17
C TYR A 917 8.50 -14.35 -4.78
N PRO A 918 7.39 -14.95 -4.31
CA PRO A 918 6.95 -16.27 -4.77
C PRO A 918 6.65 -16.28 -6.27
N LEU A 919 6.79 -17.45 -6.90
CA LEU A 919 6.64 -17.63 -8.36
C LEU A 919 5.32 -17.08 -8.89
N ASP A 920 4.22 -17.25 -8.17
CA ASP A 920 2.90 -16.74 -8.55
C ASP A 920 2.90 -15.21 -8.69
N ARG A 921 3.53 -14.52 -7.75
CA ARG A 921 3.70 -13.06 -7.80
C ARG A 921 4.56 -12.66 -8.98
N MET A 922 5.71 -13.34 -9.14
CA MET A 922 6.65 -13.03 -10.22
C MET A 922 6.02 -13.23 -11.60
N ARG A 923 5.31 -14.34 -11.83
CA ARG A 923 4.64 -14.65 -13.11
C ARG A 923 3.46 -13.73 -13.41
N SER A 924 2.67 -13.38 -12.40
CA SER A 924 1.46 -12.58 -12.61
C SER A 924 1.74 -11.09 -12.76
N LEU A 925 2.74 -10.56 -12.04
CA LEU A 925 3.00 -9.12 -11.96
C LEU A 925 4.33 -8.70 -12.56
N SER A 926 5.39 -9.52 -12.50
CA SER A 926 6.77 -9.04 -12.64
C SER A 926 7.52 -9.50 -13.88
N CYS A 927 6.80 -9.62 -15.00
CA CYS A 927 7.39 -9.89 -16.31
C CYS A 927 7.28 -8.64 -17.21
N PRO A 928 8.37 -8.12 -17.78
CA PRO A 928 8.35 -6.94 -18.64
C PRO A 928 7.39 -7.05 -19.83
N GLU A 929 7.24 -8.26 -20.40
CA GLU A 929 6.33 -8.54 -21.53
C GLU A 929 4.85 -8.40 -21.17
N ASN A 930 4.45 -8.55 -19.90
CA ASN A 930 3.04 -8.40 -19.49
C ASN A 930 2.55 -7.00 -19.82
N TRP A 931 3.40 -5.99 -19.62
CA TRP A 931 3.01 -4.58 -19.60
C TRP A 931 3.61 -3.79 -20.76
N GLY A 932 4.76 -4.23 -21.28
CA GLY A 932 5.58 -3.42 -22.17
C GLY A 932 6.46 -2.41 -21.43
N VAL A 933 6.80 -2.69 -20.16
CA VAL A 933 7.53 -1.80 -19.27
C VAL A 933 8.71 -2.56 -18.68
N VAL A 934 9.89 -1.94 -18.61
CA VAL A 934 11.07 -2.60 -18.02
C VAL A 934 10.93 -2.66 -16.50
N ILE A 935 11.24 -3.82 -15.92
CA ILE A 935 11.18 -4.01 -14.46
C ILE A 935 12.61 -4.05 -13.93
N SER A 936 12.88 -3.14 -12.99
CA SER A 936 14.14 -3.01 -12.25
C SER A 936 13.94 -3.46 -10.80
N TRP A 937 14.99 -3.90 -10.12
CA TRP A 937 14.86 -4.51 -8.79
C TRP A 937 15.78 -3.91 -7.73
N MET A 938 15.22 -3.63 -6.55
CA MET A 938 15.94 -3.32 -5.31
C MET A 938 16.16 -4.59 -4.48
N ASP A 939 17.21 -4.61 -3.65
CA ASP A 939 17.56 -5.77 -2.83
C ASP A 939 17.05 -5.71 -1.38
N HIS A 940 17.10 -4.55 -0.72
CA HIS A 940 16.81 -4.42 0.72
C HIS A 940 17.54 -5.48 1.59
N ILE A 941 18.75 -5.88 1.18
CA ILE A 941 19.57 -6.86 1.90
C ILE A 941 20.54 -6.11 2.83
N HIS A 942 20.24 -6.10 4.13
CA HIS A 942 21.01 -5.40 5.16
C HIS A 942 21.52 -6.34 6.26
N LEU A 943 22.07 -7.47 5.83
CA LEU A 943 22.73 -8.46 6.69
C LEU A 943 24.12 -7.98 7.10
N MET A 944 24.51 -8.19 8.37
CA MET A 944 25.89 -8.01 8.80
C MET A 944 26.73 -9.27 8.49
N ASP A 945 26.10 -10.46 8.42
CA ASP A 945 26.76 -11.68 7.94
C ASP A 945 27.08 -11.57 6.45
N GLU A 946 28.36 -11.41 6.14
CA GLU A 946 28.86 -11.19 4.78
C GLU A 946 28.61 -12.37 3.83
N GLU A 947 28.75 -13.62 4.30
CA GLU A 947 28.56 -14.80 3.46
C GLU A 947 27.09 -14.95 3.09
N ARG A 948 26.20 -14.77 4.07
CA ARG A 948 24.75 -14.78 3.89
C ARG A 948 24.30 -13.63 2.98
N ARG A 949 24.83 -12.43 3.19
CA ARG A 949 24.57 -11.24 2.37
C ARG A 949 24.89 -11.49 0.90
N GLN A 950 26.08 -12.02 0.62
CA GLN A 950 26.49 -12.34 -0.74
C GLN A 950 25.65 -13.46 -1.37
N ARG A 951 25.26 -14.48 -0.58
CA ARG A 951 24.38 -15.55 -1.06
C ARG A 951 23.02 -15.00 -1.47
N TYR A 952 22.40 -14.16 -0.63
CA TYR A 952 21.09 -13.57 -0.91
C TYR A 952 21.14 -12.63 -2.13
N ALA A 953 22.17 -11.79 -2.22
CA ALA A 953 22.34 -10.87 -3.34
C ALA A 953 22.49 -11.63 -4.68
N ARG A 954 23.25 -12.74 -4.69
CA ARG A 954 23.36 -13.60 -5.88
C ARG A 954 22.06 -14.30 -6.21
N GLY A 955 21.34 -14.81 -5.21
CA GLY A 955 20.03 -15.45 -5.38
C GLY A 955 19.02 -14.50 -6.04
N LEU A 956 18.93 -13.25 -5.58
CA LEU A 956 18.11 -12.21 -6.21
C LEU A 956 18.45 -12.05 -7.69
N VAL A 957 19.72 -11.80 -8.01
CA VAL A 957 20.17 -11.53 -9.39
C VAL A 957 19.84 -12.71 -10.31
N GLU A 958 20.13 -13.93 -9.87
CA GLU A 958 19.90 -15.15 -10.64
C GLU A 958 18.41 -15.45 -10.80
N TYR A 959 17.59 -15.16 -9.79
CA TYR A 959 16.15 -15.44 -9.80
C TYR A 959 15.36 -14.48 -10.71
N VAL A 960 15.61 -13.17 -10.65
CA VAL A 960 14.89 -12.21 -11.50
C VAL A 960 15.20 -12.37 -12.99
N GLN A 961 16.37 -12.92 -13.33
CA GLN A 961 16.72 -13.28 -14.70
C GLN A 961 15.81 -14.36 -15.27
N LEU A 962 15.25 -15.27 -14.45
CA LEU A 962 14.26 -16.26 -14.90
C LEU A 962 12.98 -15.63 -15.48
N PHE A 963 12.76 -14.34 -15.25
CA PHE A 963 11.62 -13.53 -15.67
C PHE A 963 12.05 -12.41 -16.64
N ASP A 964 13.18 -12.60 -17.33
CA ASP A 964 13.75 -11.67 -18.30
C ASP A 964 14.08 -10.27 -17.76
N SER A 965 14.26 -10.14 -16.44
CA SER A 965 14.65 -8.88 -15.82
C SER A 965 16.16 -8.82 -15.55
N TRP A 966 16.77 -7.66 -15.82
CA TRP A 966 18.23 -7.50 -15.89
C TRP A 966 18.77 -6.22 -15.22
N GLN A 967 17.90 -5.36 -14.69
CA GLN A 967 18.25 -4.02 -14.24
C GLN A 967 17.95 -3.86 -12.75
N GLY A 968 18.77 -3.06 -12.06
CA GLY A 968 18.60 -2.77 -10.63
C GLY A 968 19.86 -2.12 -10.03
N PRO A 969 19.78 -1.45 -8.87
CA PRO A 969 20.93 -0.74 -8.30
C PRO A 969 22.11 -1.66 -7.96
N SER A 970 21.84 -2.92 -7.61
CA SER A 970 22.83 -3.95 -7.31
C SER A 970 23.09 -4.92 -8.47
N GLN A 971 22.52 -4.66 -9.66
CA GLN A 971 22.64 -5.55 -10.81
C GLN A 971 23.73 -5.09 -11.78
N GLY A 972 24.42 -6.07 -12.37
CA GLY A 972 25.38 -5.84 -13.44
C GLY A 972 24.70 -5.60 -14.79
N ARG A 973 25.50 -5.26 -15.80
CA ARG A 973 25.01 -5.17 -17.18
C ARG A 973 24.63 -6.56 -17.69
N PRO A 974 23.51 -6.73 -18.42
CA PRO A 974 23.23 -8.00 -19.08
C PRO A 974 24.32 -8.33 -20.11
N PRO A 975 24.58 -9.64 -20.34
CA PRO A 975 25.46 -10.10 -21.42
C PRO A 975 24.99 -9.59 -22.79
N LEU A 976 25.91 -9.42 -23.74
CA LEU A 976 25.56 -8.98 -25.10
C LEU A 976 24.72 -10.02 -25.85
N GLU A 977 24.84 -11.29 -25.44
CA GLU A 977 24.17 -12.46 -26.00
C GLU A 977 22.65 -12.39 -25.86
N VAL A 978 22.13 -11.75 -24.80
CA VAL A 978 20.67 -11.61 -24.59
C VAL A 978 20.04 -10.43 -25.33
N LEU A 979 20.87 -9.58 -25.96
CA LEU A 979 20.37 -8.43 -26.70
C LEU A 979 19.76 -8.88 -28.03
N GLY A 980 18.45 -8.63 -28.17
CA GLY A 980 17.67 -9.06 -29.32
C GLY A 980 17.40 -10.57 -29.38
N ALA A 981 17.80 -11.33 -28.36
CA ALA A 981 17.44 -12.74 -28.24
C ALA A 981 15.96 -12.89 -27.85
N GLN A 982 15.34 -13.96 -28.33
CA GLN A 982 14.01 -14.39 -27.92
C GLN A 982 14.10 -15.03 -26.53
N PHE A 983 13.32 -14.52 -25.59
CA PHE A 983 13.19 -15.13 -24.27
C PHE A 983 12.14 -16.26 -24.28
N VAL A 984 12.43 -17.34 -23.55
CA VAL A 984 11.55 -18.50 -23.37
C VAL A 984 11.48 -18.78 -21.86
N PRO A 985 10.32 -18.56 -21.22
CA PRO A 985 10.19 -18.72 -19.78
C PRO A 985 10.04 -20.18 -19.35
N PHE A 986 10.45 -20.50 -18.13
CA PHE A 986 10.41 -21.88 -17.60
C PHE A 986 9.01 -22.52 -17.57
N TRP A 987 7.95 -21.73 -17.33
CA TRP A 987 6.57 -22.24 -17.30
C TRP A 987 6.00 -22.53 -18.69
N ARG A 988 6.74 -22.17 -19.75
CA ARG A 988 6.36 -22.42 -21.14
C ARG A 988 7.57 -22.70 -22.01
N ASN A 989 8.48 -23.53 -21.50
CA ASN A 989 9.70 -23.93 -22.20
C ASN A 989 9.50 -25.28 -22.91
N PRO A 990 9.35 -25.30 -24.25
CA PRO A 990 9.19 -26.56 -24.98
C PRO A 990 10.51 -27.27 -25.29
N TYR A 991 11.66 -26.60 -25.08
CA TYR A 991 12.96 -27.07 -25.53
C TYR A 991 13.70 -27.90 -24.49
N ILE A 992 13.28 -27.83 -23.23
CA ILE A 992 13.99 -28.43 -22.09
C ILE A 992 13.02 -29.24 -21.25
N GLN A 993 13.42 -30.46 -20.91
CA GLN A 993 12.71 -31.32 -19.98
C GLN A 993 13.59 -31.58 -18.75
N CYS A 994 13.04 -31.34 -17.56
CA CYS A 994 13.64 -31.71 -16.28
C CYS A 994 12.65 -32.57 -15.50
N GLY A 995 13.14 -33.63 -14.85
CA GLY A 995 12.31 -34.50 -14.01
C GLY A 995 12.02 -33.94 -12.62
N ASP A 996 12.68 -32.83 -12.24
CA ASP A 996 12.52 -32.17 -10.95
C ASP A 996 11.70 -30.86 -11.13
N PRO A 997 10.47 -30.77 -10.60
CA PRO A 997 9.61 -29.60 -10.80
C PRO A 997 10.11 -28.33 -10.10
N ASP A 998 11.05 -28.46 -9.14
CA ASP A 998 11.63 -27.32 -8.43
C ASP A 998 12.91 -26.81 -9.09
N ILE A 999 13.31 -27.41 -10.22
CA ILE A 999 14.35 -26.88 -11.09
C ILE A 999 13.73 -26.13 -12.24
N LEU A 1000 13.86 -24.80 -12.19
CA LEU A 1000 13.27 -23.88 -13.15
C LEU A 1000 14.29 -23.59 -14.27
N THR A 1001 13.86 -23.73 -15.53
CA THR A 1001 14.73 -23.51 -16.69
C THR A 1001 14.17 -22.52 -17.70
N SER A 1002 14.69 -21.30 -17.72
CA SER A 1002 14.41 -20.29 -18.75
C SER A 1002 15.58 -20.18 -19.72
N LEU A 1003 15.36 -19.71 -20.96
CA LEU A 1003 16.46 -19.51 -21.92
C LEU A 1003 16.29 -18.28 -22.81
N TRP A 1004 17.42 -17.81 -23.35
CA TRP A 1004 17.48 -16.81 -24.41
C TRP A 1004 18.04 -17.44 -25.67
N LEU A 1005 17.26 -17.43 -26.74
CA LEU A 1005 17.59 -18.02 -28.03
C LEU A 1005 17.87 -16.94 -29.06
N ARG A 1006 19.03 -17.02 -29.71
CA ARG A 1006 19.43 -16.17 -30.81
C ARG A 1006 19.71 -17.02 -32.04
N GLN A 1007 18.79 -17.00 -32.99
CA GLN A 1007 18.88 -17.74 -34.26
C GLN A 1007 19.63 -16.93 -35.33
N ASP A 1008 20.83 -16.45 -35.02
CA ASP A 1008 21.76 -15.93 -36.04
C ASP A 1008 22.62 -17.06 -36.62
N TYR A 1009 23.64 -16.73 -37.43
CA TYR A 1009 24.48 -17.71 -38.13
C TYR A 1009 25.05 -18.81 -37.20
N ALA A 1010 25.34 -18.48 -35.94
CA ALA A 1010 25.97 -19.37 -34.97
C ALA A 1010 25.00 -19.99 -33.95
N CYS A 1011 23.68 -19.78 -34.06
CA CYS A 1011 22.64 -20.28 -33.14
C CYS A 1011 23.09 -20.33 -31.67
N ARG A 1012 22.90 -19.24 -30.92
CA ARG A 1012 23.34 -19.14 -29.52
C ARG A 1012 22.17 -19.30 -28.57
N VAL A 1013 22.38 -20.07 -27.51
CA VAL A 1013 21.44 -20.27 -26.40
C VAL A 1013 22.15 -19.88 -25.12
N MET A 1014 21.50 -19.07 -24.29
CA MET A 1014 21.88 -18.93 -22.89
C MET A 1014 20.78 -19.55 -22.05
N LEU A 1015 21.12 -20.60 -21.31
CA LEU A 1015 20.22 -21.35 -20.44
C LEU A 1015 20.43 -20.92 -19.00
N SER A 1016 19.35 -20.50 -18.33
CA SER A 1016 19.32 -20.29 -16.89
C SER A 1016 18.65 -21.48 -16.21
N VAL A 1017 19.34 -22.09 -15.23
CA VAL A 1017 18.84 -23.20 -14.43
C VAL A 1017 18.85 -22.77 -12.98
N PHE A 1018 17.73 -22.86 -12.29
CA PHE A 1018 17.59 -22.36 -10.92
C PHE A 1018 16.91 -23.35 -10.00
N ASN A 1019 17.45 -23.53 -8.79
CA ASN A 1019 16.83 -24.31 -7.74
C ASN A 1019 15.89 -23.42 -6.90
N SER A 1020 14.58 -23.61 -7.02
CA SER A 1020 13.58 -22.84 -6.27
C SER A 1020 13.32 -23.35 -4.86
N GLN A 1021 13.99 -24.42 -4.41
CA GLN A 1021 13.83 -24.91 -3.05
C GLN A 1021 14.77 -24.18 -2.06
N PRO A 1022 14.35 -24.04 -0.79
CA PRO A 1022 15.20 -23.56 0.30
C PRO A 1022 16.18 -24.63 0.81
N LYS A 1023 16.40 -25.70 0.03
CA LYS A 1023 17.33 -26.79 0.32
C LYS A 1023 18.13 -27.18 -0.93
N GLU A 1024 19.29 -27.78 -0.70
CA GLU A 1024 20.17 -28.24 -1.77
C GLU A 1024 19.57 -29.47 -2.47
N THR A 1025 19.77 -29.55 -3.78
CA THR A 1025 19.42 -30.75 -4.55
C THR A 1025 20.29 -31.94 -4.12
N LYS A 1026 19.69 -33.13 -4.00
CA LYS A 1026 20.44 -34.35 -3.69
C LYS A 1026 20.85 -35.04 -5.00
N GLY A 1027 22.13 -34.99 -5.37
CA GLY A 1027 22.68 -35.71 -6.52
C GLY A 1027 22.75 -34.88 -7.80
N SER A 1028 22.62 -35.54 -8.97
CA SER A 1028 22.68 -34.87 -10.28
C SER A 1028 21.30 -34.49 -10.81
N VAL A 1029 21.19 -33.28 -11.35
CA VAL A 1029 20.03 -32.79 -12.09
C VAL A 1029 20.32 -32.96 -13.58
N LYS A 1030 19.48 -33.74 -14.26
CA LYS A 1030 19.59 -33.97 -15.71
C LYS A 1030 18.56 -33.15 -16.46
N LEU A 1031 19.04 -32.32 -17.39
CA LEU A 1031 18.24 -31.52 -18.30
C LEU A 1031 18.34 -32.13 -19.70
N LYS A 1032 17.22 -32.49 -20.31
CA LYS A 1032 17.18 -32.96 -21.69
C LYS A 1032 16.81 -31.81 -22.61
N LEU A 1033 17.69 -31.49 -23.57
CA LEU A 1033 17.57 -30.40 -24.53
C LEU A 1033 17.15 -30.95 -25.90
N ASP A 1034 16.17 -30.32 -26.53
CA ASP A 1034 15.85 -30.55 -27.93
C ASP A 1034 16.80 -29.75 -28.83
N LEU A 1035 17.96 -30.34 -29.14
CA LEU A 1035 19.00 -29.71 -29.96
C LEU A 1035 18.54 -29.39 -31.38
N ASP A 1036 17.58 -30.15 -31.93
CA ASP A 1036 17.01 -29.91 -33.24
C ASP A 1036 16.12 -28.66 -33.23
N ALA A 1037 15.19 -28.58 -32.28
CA ALA A 1037 14.30 -27.43 -32.13
C ALA A 1037 15.05 -26.14 -31.74
N LEU A 1038 16.18 -26.27 -31.03
CA LEU A 1038 17.08 -25.15 -30.71
C LEU A 1038 17.99 -24.74 -31.89
N GLY A 1039 18.03 -25.51 -32.97
CA GLY A 1039 18.91 -25.28 -34.12
C GLY A 1039 20.40 -25.54 -33.84
N LEU A 1040 20.69 -26.23 -32.74
CA LEU A 1040 22.04 -26.57 -32.30
C LEU A 1040 22.57 -27.86 -32.94
N ARG A 1041 21.70 -28.70 -33.54
CA ARG A 1041 22.15 -29.91 -34.23
C ARG A 1041 22.94 -29.57 -35.51
N PRO A 1042 24.16 -30.10 -35.70
CA PRO A 1042 24.96 -29.88 -36.90
C PRO A 1042 24.33 -30.52 -38.15
N LYS A 1043 24.59 -29.93 -39.32
CA LYS A 1043 24.05 -30.43 -40.60
C LYS A 1043 24.76 -31.70 -41.11
N LEU A 1044 26.00 -31.94 -40.68
CA LEU A 1044 26.81 -33.09 -41.08
C LEU A 1044 27.23 -33.88 -39.82
N LYS A 1045 27.16 -35.22 -39.89
CA LYS A 1045 27.35 -36.11 -38.72
C LYS A 1045 28.72 -36.05 -38.04
N TRP A 1046 29.73 -35.46 -38.69
CA TRP A 1046 31.11 -35.34 -38.18
C TRP A 1046 31.46 -33.95 -37.63
N GLN A 1047 30.50 -33.04 -37.55
CA GLN A 1047 30.69 -31.66 -37.07
C GLN A 1047 30.28 -31.51 -35.59
N GLU A 1048 31.05 -32.04 -34.65
CA GLU A 1048 30.82 -31.80 -33.22
C GLU A 1048 31.45 -30.45 -32.79
N PHE A 1049 30.76 -29.33 -33.01
CA PHE A 1049 31.27 -28.00 -32.63
C PHE A 1049 30.29 -27.18 -31.75
N ILE A 1050 29.51 -27.83 -30.86
CA ILE A 1050 28.80 -27.08 -29.82
C ILE A 1050 29.81 -26.67 -28.76
N HIS A 1051 30.06 -25.37 -28.62
CA HIS A 1051 30.82 -24.85 -27.50
C HIS A 1051 29.89 -24.62 -26.32
N LEU A 1052 30.30 -25.10 -25.14
CA LEU A 1052 29.62 -24.83 -23.89
C LEU A 1052 30.50 -23.96 -22.99
N ASN A 1053 29.84 -23.03 -22.30
CA ASN A 1053 30.45 -22.23 -21.25
C ASN A 1053 29.56 -22.28 -20.00
N GLY A 1054 30.17 -22.30 -18.80
CA GLY A 1054 29.45 -22.29 -17.53
C GLY A 1054 29.24 -23.66 -16.85
N LEU A 1055 29.88 -24.73 -17.34
CA LEU A 1055 29.95 -26.02 -16.63
C LEU A 1055 31.19 -26.09 -15.72
N ASP A 1056 31.05 -26.70 -14.56
CA ASP A 1056 32.15 -26.93 -13.60
C ASP A 1056 32.71 -28.35 -13.71
N GLU A 1057 33.87 -28.47 -14.38
CA GLU A 1057 34.58 -29.74 -14.53
C GLU A 1057 34.92 -30.40 -13.19
N LYS A 1058 35.16 -29.62 -12.13
CA LYS A 1058 35.48 -30.17 -10.80
C LYS A 1058 34.27 -30.84 -10.15
N LYS A 1059 33.06 -30.43 -10.53
CA LYS A 1059 31.79 -31.03 -10.10
C LYS A 1059 31.33 -32.17 -11.00
N GLN A 1060 32.16 -32.59 -11.98
CA GLN A 1060 31.83 -33.62 -12.96
C GLN A 1060 30.61 -33.29 -13.84
N GLU A 1061 30.29 -32.00 -13.97
CA GLU A 1061 29.22 -31.54 -14.86
C GLU A 1061 29.62 -31.76 -16.31
N ARG A 1062 28.68 -32.24 -17.13
CA ARG A 1062 28.97 -32.60 -18.53
C ARG A 1062 27.76 -32.41 -19.42
N PHE A 1063 28.07 -32.24 -20.71
CA PHE A 1063 27.08 -32.27 -21.78
C PHE A 1063 27.28 -33.51 -22.63
N ASP A 1064 26.24 -34.32 -22.74
CA ASP A 1064 26.16 -35.42 -23.68
C ASP A 1064 25.45 -34.93 -24.93
N PHE A 1065 26.23 -34.77 -26.01
CA PHE A 1065 25.72 -34.30 -27.29
C PHE A 1065 24.74 -35.29 -27.95
N TYR A 1066 24.95 -36.60 -27.79
CA TYR A 1066 24.15 -37.62 -28.47
C TYR A 1066 22.78 -37.81 -27.80
N GLU A 1067 22.77 -37.75 -26.48
CA GLU A 1067 21.53 -37.78 -25.69
C GLU A 1067 20.87 -36.40 -25.59
N GLY A 1068 21.60 -35.34 -25.92
CA GLY A 1068 21.16 -33.95 -25.76
C GLY A 1068 20.97 -33.58 -24.29
N THR A 1069 21.77 -34.13 -23.37
CA THR A 1069 21.57 -33.94 -21.94
C THR A 1069 22.67 -33.11 -21.29
N VAL A 1070 22.29 -32.16 -20.45
CA VAL A 1070 23.19 -31.46 -19.52
C VAL A 1070 23.00 -32.05 -18.13
N GLU A 1071 24.09 -32.47 -17.48
CA GLU A 1071 24.10 -33.00 -16.12
C GLU A 1071 24.78 -31.98 -15.19
N LEU A 1072 24.04 -31.50 -14.18
CA LEU A 1072 24.49 -30.52 -13.18
C LEU A 1072 24.50 -31.13 -11.78
N HIS A 1073 25.39 -30.68 -10.90
CA HIS A 1073 25.56 -31.26 -9.57
C HIS A 1073 25.52 -30.20 -8.45
N ASP A 1074 24.90 -30.57 -7.32
CA ASP A 1074 24.87 -29.79 -6.09
C ASP A 1074 24.38 -28.33 -6.33
N LEU A 1075 23.19 -28.21 -6.93
CA LEU A 1075 22.54 -26.91 -7.08
C LEU A 1075 22.08 -26.44 -5.71
N SER A 1076 22.76 -25.41 -5.21
CA SER A 1076 22.50 -24.81 -3.91
C SER A 1076 21.08 -24.19 -3.82
N PRO A 1077 20.51 -24.08 -2.61
CA PRO A 1077 19.19 -23.46 -2.40
C PRO A 1077 19.11 -22.04 -2.97
N HIS A 1078 18.03 -21.72 -3.68
CA HIS A 1078 17.78 -20.38 -4.25
C HIS A 1078 18.96 -19.83 -5.06
N ARG A 1079 19.64 -20.71 -5.80
CA ARG A 1079 20.76 -20.36 -6.67
C ARG A 1079 20.53 -20.86 -8.08
N GLY A 1080 21.05 -20.08 -9.02
CA GLY A 1080 21.06 -20.36 -10.45
C GLY A 1080 22.43 -20.68 -11.02
N ARG A 1081 22.42 -21.16 -12.26
CA ARG A 1081 23.55 -21.31 -13.17
C ARG A 1081 23.15 -20.82 -14.55
N GLN A 1082 24.08 -20.12 -15.20
CA GLN A 1082 23.93 -19.67 -16.59
C GLN A 1082 24.87 -20.51 -17.45
N ILE A 1083 24.32 -21.17 -18.46
CA ILE A 1083 25.04 -22.07 -19.36
C ILE A 1083 24.89 -21.53 -20.79
N GLY A 1084 26.01 -21.15 -21.40
CA GLY A 1084 26.04 -20.74 -22.80
C GLY A 1084 26.24 -21.95 -23.71
N LEU A 1085 25.42 -22.08 -24.75
CA LEU A 1085 25.60 -23.03 -25.84
C LEU A 1085 25.66 -22.26 -27.16
N ALA A 1086 26.64 -22.56 -28.00
CA ALA A 1086 26.76 -21.95 -29.32
C ALA A 1086 27.21 -22.97 -30.36
N ARG A 1087 26.63 -22.90 -31.56
CA ARG A 1087 27.03 -23.71 -32.71
C ARG A 1087 28.13 -22.99 -33.48
N TYR A 1088 29.31 -23.59 -33.58
CA TYR A 1088 30.43 -23.08 -34.37
C TYR A 1088 30.45 -23.63 -35.80
#